data_AF-A0A954PTT0-F1
#
_entry.id   AF-A0A954PTT0-F1
#
_cell.length_a   1.000
_cell.length_b   1.000
_cell.length_c   1.000
_cell.angle_alpha   90.00
_cell.angle_beta   90.00
_cell.angle_gamma   90.00
#
_symmetry.space_group_name_H-M   'P 1'
#
loop_
_entity.id
_entity.type
_entity.pdbx_description
1 polymer ?
#
loop_
_entity_poly.entity_id
_entity_poly.type
_entity_poly.pdbx_seq_one_letter_code
_entity_poly.pdbx_strand_id
1 'polypeptide(L)'
;MVRIFLMITTLFVSLLAGFSAHAADWRAGVAKAKITPDEYMLMAGYGGRTDPADGKLTELWAKALVIEDAYGSRGVIITLDLVGIDRAVSGKICKSLESNLGLARKQISICTSHTHTGPAVGMNLAPMHYLLANSEQQKQIDAYTSSLHDKVVDVVGRAIENLQPAELSWGNGHCTFAVNRRENKPYENVPQWRTEGILKGPVDHDVPVLAVRDSDGDLMSILFGYACHATVLGVQQWSGDYPGYAQIELEQRHPDCVAMFWAGCGADQNPLPRKSVQLAQHYGRQLAGAVESVVLTSAMTEIEGGLLMEYQEIDLPLDELPTKEQLTQDAESANQFVASRAGMLIKQLESGPLAQTYPYPVSTWKLGNDIQFVILGGEVVVDFAIRLKTQHQGVKTWVAGYSNDVMAYIPSRRVLLEGGYEGGGAMVYYGLPTEWSPQVEEDIVGEVQRQLATLDSRTPVAIGDRLQLFTDDELIDSLAGDVRRELLLPEPKEVVFVADQPWEGNTSGYYALFQDGDLYRMVYRGWQHDQKMKATHPEITCYAESSDGIHWVKPNLGLFEWNGSKDNNIVWMGPGSHNFTAFRDTNPDCSPEARYKALAGSGGKGGLSPGLLAFQSADCKVWKVVRDEPVITNGAFDSQNLAFWDTDRKEYRAYWRYFGDGVRAIRTATSKDFLHWENEADLAYPEGTPVEHLYTNAIQKYFRAPHLFVGFPTRFEPKSQQVEPILMTSRDGVHFNRWADPVIPRTAPKDRDHNRSNYMTWGMFQLPDQPNDISVYATENYYESTPGRLRRFTYRVDGFVAVKAGDQGGALTTRPLITGANQLVLNFKTRDGGSITVVARDRSGKVIGVSEEMTGDSIEAPVRWKQKIDPVASVIQLQFQMKNVDLYSFQFRE
;
A
#
# COMPACT_ATOMS: atom_id res chain seq x y z
N MET A 1 -33.45 7.90 -53.10
CA MET A 1 -32.06 7.84 -52.55
C MET A 1 -32.10 7.77 -51.02
N VAL A 2 -32.83 6.80 -50.47
CA VAL A 2 -33.00 6.60 -49.03
C VAL A 2 -33.00 5.09 -48.82
N ARG A 3 -31.80 4.49 -48.81
CA ARG A 3 -31.58 3.06 -48.44
C ARG A 3 -30.09 2.67 -48.26
N ILE A 4 -29.18 3.64 -48.14
CA ILE A 4 -27.73 3.40 -47.90
C ILE A 4 -27.23 4.08 -46.60
N PHE A 5 -28.11 4.71 -45.82
CA PHE A 5 -27.73 5.47 -44.62
C PHE A 5 -28.04 4.76 -43.28
N LEU A 6 -28.52 3.51 -43.31
CA LEU A 6 -28.94 2.78 -42.09
C LEU A 6 -28.09 1.52 -41.80
N MET A 7 -26.96 1.34 -42.50
CA MET A 7 -26.11 0.14 -42.36
C MET A 7 -24.64 0.48 -42.02
N ILE A 8 -24.32 1.77 -41.81
CA ILE A 8 -22.98 2.22 -41.37
C ILE A 8 -23.01 2.71 -39.91
N THR A 9 -24.18 3.01 -39.34
CA THR A 9 -24.32 3.47 -37.96
C THR A 9 -24.42 2.34 -36.93
N THR A 10 -24.55 1.08 -37.36
CA THR A 10 -24.61 -0.10 -36.47
C THR A 10 -23.28 -0.87 -36.40
N LEU A 11 -22.25 -0.42 -37.13
CA LEU A 11 -20.90 -1.00 -37.07
C LEU A 11 -19.88 -0.14 -36.30
N PHE A 12 -20.28 1.06 -35.83
CA PHE A 12 -19.40 1.98 -35.11
C PHE A 12 -19.76 2.15 -33.61
N VAL A 13 -20.80 1.46 -33.13
CA VAL A 13 -21.16 1.42 -31.69
C VAL A 13 -20.71 0.11 -31.03
N SER A 14 -20.19 -0.86 -31.79
CA SER A 14 -19.72 -2.15 -31.29
C SER A 14 -18.20 -2.23 -31.06
N LEU A 15 -17.48 -1.12 -31.23
CA LEU A 15 -16.01 -1.01 -31.07
C LEU A 15 -15.60 -0.02 -29.97
N LEU A 16 -16.54 0.35 -29.10
CA LEU A 16 -16.32 1.06 -27.84
C LEU A 16 -16.75 0.23 -26.62
N ALA A 17 -16.84 -1.09 -26.78
CA ALA A 17 -16.51 -1.99 -25.67
C ALA A 17 -14.99 -1.98 -25.56
N GLY A 18 -14.45 -0.88 -25.04
CA GLY A 18 -13.10 -0.85 -24.54
C GLY A 18 -12.92 -2.04 -23.61
N PHE A 19 -11.74 -2.63 -23.65
CA PHE A 19 -11.26 -3.52 -22.59
C PHE A 19 -11.43 -2.80 -21.25
N SER A 20 -12.60 -2.95 -20.63
CA SER A 20 -12.70 -2.88 -19.19
C SER A 20 -12.05 -4.18 -18.76
N ALA A 21 -10.77 -4.12 -18.43
CA ALA A 21 -10.19 -5.10 -17.55
C ALA A 21 -11.02 -5.04 -16.27
N HIS A 22 -12.08 -5.85 -16.15
CA HIS A 22 -12.64 -6.22 -14.86
C HIS A 22 -11.58 -7.08 -14.18
N ALA A 23 -10.59 -6.40 -13.61
CA ALA A 23 -9.61 -7.00 -12.74
C ALA A 23 -10.20 -7.01 -11.32
N ALA A 24 -11.12 -7.95 -11.06
CA ALA A 24 -11.33 -8.61 -9.76
C ALA A 24 -12.49 -9.63 -9.84
N ASP A 25 -12.32 -10.75 -10.54
CA ASP A 25 -13.30 -11.86 -10.47
C ASP A 25 -13.06 -12.67 -9.18
N TRP A 26 -13.39 -12.08 -8.03
CA TRP A 26 -13.47 -12.86 -6.81
C TRP A 26 -14.55 -13.95 -6.98
N ARG A 27 -14.36 -15.05 -6.26
CA ARG A 27 -15.40 -16.05 -6.07
C ARG A 27 -15.67 -16.19 -4.58
N ALA A 28 -16.94 -16.35 -4.24
CA ALA A 28 -17.34 -16.59 -2.87
C ALA A 28 -18.36 -17.72 -2.80
N GLY A 29 -18.33 -18.44 -1.69
CA GLY A 29 -19.30 -19.48 -1.38
C GLY A 29 -19.58 -19.45 0.12
N VAL A 30 -20.85 -19.58 0.47
CA VAL A 30 -21.30 -19.43 1.85
C VAL A 30 -22.23 -20.58 2.24
N ALA A 31 -22.12 -21.02 3.49
CA ALA A 31 -22.99 -22.03 4.07
C ALA A 31 -23.15 -21.83 5.58
N LYS A 32 -24.27 -22.33 6.13
CA LYS A 32 -24.51 -22.41 7.57
C LYS A 32 -24.99 -23.79 8.01
N ALA A 33 -24.72 -24.13 9.28
CA ALA A 33 -25.15 -25.35 9.93
C ALA A 33 -25.62 -25.05 11.36
N LYS A 34 -26.76 -25.63 11.76
CA LYS A 34 -27.26 -25.53 13.14
C LYS A 34 -26.35 -26.33 14.07
N ILE A 35 -25.75 -25.65 15.03
CA ILE A 35 -24.93 -26.27 16.07
C ILE A 35 -25.62 -26.29 17.44
N THR A 36 -26.82 -25.73 17.59
CA THR A 36 -27.60 -25.91 18.82
C THR A 36 -27.70 -27.40 19.21
N PRO A 37 -27.30 -27.78 20.44
CA PRO A 37 -27.47 -29.15 20.91
C PRO A 37 -28.93 -29.61 20.83
N ASP A 38 -29.17 -30.84 20.41
CA ASP A 38 -30.52 -31.43 20.40
C ASP A 38 -30.95 -31.88 21.81
N GLU A 39 -29.99 -32.13 22.71
CA GLU A 39 -30.20 -32.41 24.12
C GLU A 39 -29.68 -31.27 25.00
N TYR A 40 -30.33 -31.04 26.15
CA TYR A 40 -29.85 -30.08 27.12
C TYR A 40 -28.59 -30.58 27.83
N MET A 41 -27.57 -29.74 27.85
CA MET A 41 -26.26 -30.01 28.42
C MET A 41 -25.71 -28.78 29.13
N LEU A 42 -24.56 -28.91 29.79
CA LEU A 42 -23.90 -27.81 30.48
C LEU A 42 -23.56 -26.68 29.49
N MET A 43 -23.78 -25.45 29.95
CA MET A 43 -23.40 -24.22 29.24
C MET A 43 -22.04 -23.74 29.74
N ALA A 44 -21.24 -23.11 28.88
CA ALA A 44 -19.95 -22.53 29.28
C ALA A 44 -19.97 -21.00 29.36
N GLY A 45 -19.01 -20.43 30.12
CA GLY A 45 -18.81 -18.98 30.30
C GLY A 45 -18.86 -18.50 31.76
N TYR A 46 -19.96 -18.79 32.48
CA TYR A 46 -20.13 -18.33 33.88
C TYR A 46 -19.85 -19.44 34.90
N GLY A 47 -18.89 -19.21 35.81
CA GLY A 47 -18.53 -20.20 36.85
C GLY A 47 -19.62 -20.46 37.89
N GLY A 48 -20.59 -19.55 38.05
CA GLY A 48 -21.74 -19.77 38.93
C GLY A 48 -22.82 -20.70 38.36
N ARG A 49 -22.65 -21.19 37.12
CA ARG A 49 -23.65 -22.02 36.44
C ARG A 49 -23.28 -23.50 36.59
N THR A 50 -24.16 -24.26 37.24
CA THR A 50 -23.97 -25.70 37.50
C THR A 50 -25.02 -26.59 36.84
N ASP A 51 -26.12 -26.01 36.37
CA ASP A 51 -27.22 -26.74 35.75
C ASP A 51 -27.10 -26.74 34.20
N PRO A 52 -27.57 -27.80 33.53
CA PRO A 52 -27.76 -27.80 32.08
C PRO A 52 -28.69 -26.66 31.61
N ALA A 53 -28.68 -26.38 30.31
CA ALA A 53 -29.68 -25.48 29.75
C ALA A 53 -31.11 -26.02 29.94
N ASP A 54 -32.10 -25.14 29.99
CA ASP A 54 -33.52 -25.48 30.14
C ASP A 54 -34.39 -25.05 28.94
N GLY A 55 -33.77 -24.48 27.91
CA GLY A 55 -34.44 -23.98 26.73
C GLY A 55 -33.50 -23.31 25.74
N LYS A 56 -34.09 -22.64 24.75
CA LYS A 56 -33.39 -21.77 23.81
C LYS A 56 -34.19 -20.51 23.51
N LEU A 57 -33.49 -19.40 23.35
CA LEU A 57 -34.02 -18.13 22.85
C LEU A 57 -33.70 -17.95 21.36
N THR A 58 -32.51 -18.39 20.92
CA THR A 58 -32.11 -18.41 19.51
C THR A 58 -31.43 -19.74 19.18
N GLU A 59 -31.39 -20.08 17.90
CA GLU A 59 -30.45 -21.11 17.43
C GLU A 59 -29.01 -20.61 17.51
N LEU A 60 -28.07 -21.55 17.58
CA LEU A 60 -26.63 -21.35 17.48
C LEU A 60 -26.15 -21.92 16.14
N TRP A 61 -25.25 -21.19 15.47
CA TRP A 61 -24.81 -21.52 14.12
C TRP A 61 -23.29 -21.70 14.04
N ALA A 62 -22.87 -22.64 13.19
CA ALA A 62 -21.58 -22.57 12.52
C ALA A 62 -21.81 -22.04 11.10
N LYS A 63 -21.05 -21.03 10.71
CA LYS A 63 -21.14 -20.41 9.37
C LYS A 63 -19.76 -20.42 8.74
N ALA A 64 -19.70 -20.69 7.44
CA ALA A 64 -18.47 -20.68 6.67
C ALA A 64 -18.62 -19.77 5.45
N LEU A 65 -17.66 -18.88 5.27
CA LEU A 65 -17.48 -18.08 4.06
C LEU A 65 -16.13 -18.48 3.45
N VAL A 66 -16.17 -18.94 2.21
CA VAL A 66 -14.99 -19.20 1.39
C VAL A 66 -14.87 -18.06 0.39
N ILE A 67 -13.70 -17.45 0.31
CA ILE A 67 -13.35 -16.45 -0.70
C ILE A 67 -12.14 -16.93 -1.51
N GLU A 68 -12.16 -16.71 -2.81
CA GLU A 68 -11.09 -17.08 -3.73
C GLU A 68 -10.81 -15.89 -4.66
N ASP A 69 -9.55 -15.46 -4.74
CA ASP A 69 -9.18 -14.38 -5.65
C ASP A 69 -9.01 -14.89 -7.09
N ALA A 70 -8.93 -13.95 -8.04
CA ALA A 70 -8.74 -14.25 -9.46
C ALA A 70 -7.45 -15.04 -9.78
N TYR A 71 -6.53 -15.14 -8.82
CA TYR A 71 -5.25 -15.85 -8.95
C TYR A 71 -5.25 -17.21 -8.24
N GLY A 72 -6.40 -17.67 -7.73
CA GLY A 72 -6.60 -18.97 -7.09
C GLY A 72 -6.22 -19.05 -5.61
N SER A 73 -5.87 -17.94 -4.95
CA SER A 73 -5.70 -17.94 -3.49
C SER A 73 -7.05 -18.03 -2.81
N ARG A 74 -7.24 -19.05 -1.97
CA ARG A 74 -8.49 -19.30 -1.23
C ARG A 74 -8.33 -19.13 0.27
N GLY A 75 -9.26 -18.42 0.91
CA GLY A 75 -9.38 -18.31 2.37
C GLY A 75 -10.75 -18.80 2.85
N VAL A 76 -10.79 -19.36 4.05
CA VAL A 76 -11.99 -19.87 4.74
C VAL A 76 -12.14 -19.21 6.10
N ILE A 77 -13.25 -18.51 6.26
CA ILE A 77 -13.67 -17.78 7.45
C ILE A 77 -14.79 -18.59 8.09
N ILE A 78 -14.59 -19.03 9.34
CA ILE A 78 -15.54 -19.85 10.10
C ILE A 78 -15.96 -19.08 11.34
N THR A 79 -17.26 -18.86 11.54
CA THR A 79 -17.79 -18.27 12.78
C THR A 79 -18.67 -19.27 13.52
N LEU A 80 -18.52 -19.31 14.85
CA LEU A 80 -19.21 -20.23 15.73
C LEU A 80 -19.93 -19.46 16.84
N ASP A 81 -21.22 -19.73 17.02
CA ASP A 81 -21.99 -19.20 18.16
C ASP A 81 -21.69 -19.98 19.44
N LEU A 82 -20.46 -19.83 19.95
CA LEU A 82 -19.91 -20.51 21.13
C LEU A 82 -19.14 -19.52 22.02
N VAL A 83 -18.85 -19.92 23.26
CA VAL A 83 -17.93 -19.15 24.12
C VAL A 83 -16.50 -19.22 23.58
N GLY A 84 -16.03 -20.40 23.21
CA GLY A 84 -14.65 -20.64 22.81
C GLY A 84 -14.44 -22.09 22.40
N ILE A 85 -13.33 -22.34 21.72
CA ILE A 85 -12.80 -23.68 21.46
C ILE A 85 -11.33 -23.71 21.91
N ASP A 86 -10.84 -24.88 22.31
CA ASP A 86 -9.43 -25.07 22.63
C ASP A 86 -8.60 -25.42 21.39
N ARG A 87 -7.27 -25.32 21.53
CA ARG A 87 -6.30 -25.71 20.49
C ARG A 87 -6.50 -27.12 19.96
N ALA A 88 -6.93 -28.08 20.78
CA ALA A 88 -7.08 -29.47 20.36
C ALA A 88 -8.27 -29.65 19.40
N VAL A 89 -9.40 -29.01 19.69
CA VAL A 89 -10.59 -28.99 18.82
C VAL A 89 -10.26 -28.26 17.52
N SER A 90 -9.66 -27.07 17.61
CA SER A 90 -9.25 -26.30 16.44
C SER A 90 -8.26 -27.05 15.53
N GLY A 91 -7.22 -27.66 16.13
CA GLY A 91 -6.24 -28.45 15.40
C GLY A 91 -6.84 -29.67 14.70
N LYS A 92 -7.81 -30.35 15.33
CA LYS A 92 -8.56 -31.46 14.69
C LYS A 92 -9.37 -30.97 13.48
N ILE A 93 -10.10 -29.87 13.62
CA ILE A 93 -10.86 -29.26 12.51
C ILE A 93 -9.90 -28.90 11.37
N CYS A 94 -8.83 -28.17 11.65
CA CYS A 94 -7.87 -27.75 10.63
C CYS A 94 -7.24 -28.94 9.91
N LYS A 95 -6.86 -30.00 10.63
CA LYS A 95 -6.30 -31.22 10.04
C LYS A 95 -7.30 -31.95 9.15
N SER A 96 -8.57 -32.00 9.55
CA SER A 96 -9.64 -32.59 8.72
C SER A 96 -9.91 -31.76 7.47
N LEU A 97 -9.92 -30.43 7.57
CA LEU A 97 -10.05 -29.53 6.42
C LEU A 97 -8.85 -29.64 5.46
N GLU A 98 -7.64 -29.77 5.98
CA GLU A 98 -6.44 -30.04 5.17
C GLU A 98 -6.54 -31.38 4.43
N SER A 99 -6.86 -32.46 5.16
CA SER A 99 -6.89 -33.81 4.61
C SER A 99 -8.04 -34.05 3.62
N ASN A 100 -9.21 -33.46 3.90
CA ASN A 100 -10.44 -33.71 3.13
C ASN A 100 -10.64 -32.69 2.01
N LEU A 101 -10.21 -31.44 2.20
CA LEU A 101 -10.52 -30.32 1.31
C LEU A 101 -9.27 -29.58 0.77
N GLY A 102 -8.06 -30.03 1.13
CA GLY A 102 -6.81 -29.48 0.62
C GLY A 102 -6.48 -28.07 1.12
N LEU A 103 -7.06 -27.64 2.25
CA LEU A 103 -6.85 -26.32 2.83
C LEU A 103 -5.62 -26.29 3.74
N ALA A 104 -4.62 -25.48 3.41
CA ALA A 104 -3.46 -25.25 4.28
C ALA A 104 -3.86 -24.45 5.54
N ARG A 105 -3.12 -24.62 6.64
CA ARG A 105 -3.42 -23.96 7.93
C ARG A 105 -3.63 -22.44 7.82
N LYS A 106 -2.83 -21.75 7.01
CA LYS A 106 -2.93 -20.28 6.80
C LYS A 106 -4.22 -19.83 6.10
N GLN A 107 -4.91 -20.75 5.42
CA GLN A 107 -6.14 -20.48 4.70
C GLN A 107 -7.38 -20.61 5.59
N ILE A 108 -7.23 -21.04 6.85
CA ILE A 108 -8.35 -21.37 7.74
C ILE A 108 -8.29 -20.43 8.94
N SER A 109 -9.37 -19.70 9.17
CA SER A 109 -9.54 -18.87 10.37
C SER A 109 -10.89 -19.17 11.02
N ILE A 110 -10.86 -19.47 12.32
CA ILE A 110 -12.04 -19.86 13.11
C ILE A 110 -12.26 -18.82 14.20
N CYS A 111 -13.45 -18.28 14.36
CA CYS A 111 -13.82 -17.32 15.40
C CYS A 111 -15.01 -17.82 16.20
N THR A 112 -15.01 -17.55 17.51
CA THR A 112 -16.21 -17.70 18.34
C THR A 112 -16.81 -16.33 18.63
N SER A 113 -18.16 -16.22 18.61
CA SER A 113 -18.86 -14.99 19.01
C SER A 113 -18.70 -14.65 20.49
N HIS A 114 -18.13 -15.59 21.24
CA HIS A 114 -17.91 -15.55 22.67
C HIS A 114 -19.21 -15.42 23.47
N THR A 115 -20.30 -16.04 23.00
CA THR A 115 -21.57 -16.09 23.74
C THR A 115 -21.43 -16.93 25.02
N HIS A 116 -21.79 -16.35 26.16
CA HIS A 116 -21.82 -17.04 27.46
C HIS A 116 -23.10 -17.86 27.67
N THR A 117 -23.92 -18.01 26.64
CA THR A 117 -25.15 -18.82 26.65
C THR A 117 -25.11 -19.91 25.57
N GLY A 118 -23.94 -20.49 25.33
CA GLY A 118 -23.71 -21.65 24.46
C GLY A 118 -23.22 -22.89 25.24
N PRO A 119 -23.22 -24.08 24.61
CA PRO A 119 -22.81 -25.33 25.26
C PRO A 119 -21.32 -25.34 25.62
N ALA A 120 -20.96 -26.14 26.63
CA ALA A 120 -19.56 -26.47 26.92
C ALA A 120 -18.96 -27.34 25.80
N VAL A 121 -17.73 -27.03 25.38
CA VAL A 121 -17.05 -27.66 24.25
C VAL A 121 -15.63 -28.06 24.63
N GLY A 122 -15.32 -29.34 24.46
CA GLY A 122 -14.01 -29.91 24.72
C GLY A 122 -13.46 -29.55 26.10
N MET A 123 -12.19 -29.19 26.14
CA MET A 123 -11.47 -28.75 27.33
C MET A 123 -11.40 -27.22 27.43
N ASN A 124 -12.14 -26.47 26.60
CA ASN A 124 -12.23 -25.02 26.77
C ASN A 124 -12.84 -24.71 28.15
N LEU A 125 -12.19 -23.81 28.90
CA LEU A 125 -12.55 -23.51 30.29
C LEU A 125 -12.63 -24.77 31.19
N ALA A 126 -11.74 -25.75 30.97
CA ALA A 126 -11.79 -27.06 31.63
C ALA A 126 -11.89 -27.02 33.17
N PRO A 127 -11.08 -26.23 33.91
CA PRO A 127 -11.22 -26.10 35.36
C PRO A 127 -12.57 -25.58 35.83
N MET A 128 -13.26 -24.80 35.00
CA MET A 128 -14.58 -24.23 35.30
C MET A 128 -15.72 -25.20 34.97
N HIS A 129 -15.59 -25.97 33.87
CA HIS A 129 -16.69 -26.81 33.35
C HIS A 129 -16.33 -28.29 33.31
N TYR A 130 -15.51 -28.71 32.33
CA TYR A 130 -15.28 -30.13 32.03
C TYR A 130 -14.78 -30.94 33.24
N LEU A 131 -13.86 -30.38 34.04
CA LEU A 131 -13.26 -31.09 35.18
C LEU A 131 -14.17 -31.14 36.42
N LEU A 132 -15.18 -30.27 36.49
CA LEU A 132 -16.19 -30.29 37.55
C LEU A 132 -17.45 -31.07 37.16
N ALA A 133 -17.62 -31.35 35.87
CA ALA A 133 -18.71 -32.16 35.34
C ALA A 133 -18.59 -33.62 35.80
N ASN A 134 -19.74 -34.26 36.06
CA ASN A 134 -19.77 -35.70 36.31
C ASN A 134 -19.53 -36.50 35.02
N SER A 135 -19.30 -37.81 35.14
CA SER A 135 -18.95 -38.66 34.00
C SER A 135 -19.99 -38.70 32.88
N GLU A 136 -21.27 -38.48 33.17
CA GLU A 136 -22.31 -38.43 32.14
C GLU A 136 -22.29 -37.09 31.39
N GLN A 137 -22.14 -35.99 32.13
CA GLN A 137 -21.98 -34.66 31.54
C GLN A 137 -20.71 -34.56 30.69
N GLN A 138 -19.60 -35.16 31.10
CA GLN A 138 -18.37 -35.23 30.30
C GLN A 138 -18.60 -35.96 28.97
N LYS A 139 -19.30 -37.11 28.98
CA LYS A 139 -19.65 -37.82 27.74
C LYS A 139 -20.54 -36.98 26.82
N GLN A 140 -21.49 -36.22 27.37
CA GLN A 140 -22.32 -35.31 26.58
C GLN A 140 -21.47 -34.21 25.92
N ILE A 141 -20.52 -33.63 26.66
CA ILE A 141 -19.58 -32.62 26.12
C ILE A 141 -18.73 -33.23 25.01
N ASP A 142 -18.17 -34.43 25.19
CA ASP A 142 -17.34 -35.11 24.19
C ASP A 142 -18.13 -35.47 22.92
N ALA A 143 -19.36 -35.98 23.09
CA ALA A 143 -20.25 -36.31 21.98
C ALA A 143 -20.63 -35.06 21.18
N TYR A 144 -20.99 -33.97 21.87
CA TYR A 144 -21.28 -32.70 21.23
C TYR A 144 -20.05 -32.13 20.51
N THR A 145 -18.87 -32.19 21.12
CA THR A 145 -17.61 -31.71 20.53
C THR A 145 -17.27 -32.48 19.24
N SER A 146 -17.53 -33.79 19.22
CA SER A 146 -17.35 -34.62 18.03
C SER A 146 -18.35 -34.25 16.93
N SER A 147 -19.63 -34.08 17.27
CA SER A 147 -20.65 -33.63 16.31
C SER A 147 -20.37 -32.22 15.77
N LEU A 148 -19.88 -31.31 16.61
CA LEU A 148 -19.47 -29.96 16.22
C LEU A 148 -18.34 -30.01 15.20
N HIS A 149 -17.30 -30.82 15.44
CA HIS A 149 -16.20 -31.02 14.49
C HIS A 149 -16.75 -31.43 13.11
N ASP A 150 -17.60 -32.45 13.05
CA ASP A 150 -18.14 -32.96 11.78
C ASP A 150 -19.00 -31.93 11.06
N LYS A 151 -19.84 -31.19 11.80
CA LYS A 151 -20.66 -30.09 11.26
C LYS A 151 -19.82 -28.94 10.73
N VAL A 152 -18.69 -28.61 11.37
CA VAL A 152 -17.79 -27.55 10.90
C VAL A 152 -17.07 -27.99 9.62
N VAL A 153 -16.61 -29.24 9.54
CA VAL A 153 -15.99 -29.76 8.30
C VAL A 153 -17.01 -29.80 7.16
N ASP A 154 -18.23 -30.27 7.41
CA ASP A 154 -19.33 -30.30 6.44
C ASP A 154 -19.70 -28.90 5.91
N VAL A 155 -19.90 -27.92 6.81
CA VAL A 155 -20.33 -26.58 6.39
C VAL A 155 -19.27 -25.88 5.55
N VAL A 156 -17.98 -26.13 5.80
CA VAL A 156 -16.90 -25.63 4.93
C VAL A 156 -16.94 -26.33 3.57
N GLY A 157 -17.15 -27.66 3.54
CA GLY A 157 -17.32 -28.40 2.29
C GLY A 157 -18.45 -27.83 1.43
N ARG A 158 -19.63 -27.60 2.02
CA ARG A 158 -20.76 -26.97 1.32
C ARG A 158 -20.48 -25.54 0.87
N ALA A 159 -19.75 -24.75 1.66
CA ALA A 159 -19.36 -23.41 1.24
C ALA A 159 -18.41 -23.44 0.02
N ILE A 160 -17.50 -24.42 -0.07
CA ILE A 160 -16.66 -24.63 -1.27
C ILE A 160 -17.53 -25.05 -2.46
N GLU A 161 -18.48 -25.97 -2.27
CA GLU A 161 -19.41 -26.40 -3.34
C GLU A 161 -20.24 -25.24 -3.89
N ASN A 162 -20.55 -24.25 -3.06
CA ASN A 162 -21.30 -23.05 -3.41
C ASN A 162 -20.44 -21.91 -3.99
N LEU A 163 -19.16 -22.14 -4.33
CA LEU A 163 -18.28 -21.09 -4.89
C LEU A 163 -18.77 -20.59 -6.26
N GLN A 164 -19.18 -19.32 -6.31
CA GLN A 164 -19.62 -18.62 -7.52
C GLN A 164 -18.94 -17.25 -7.65
N PRO A 165 -18.94 -16.61 -8.84
CA PRO A 165 -18.45 -15.25 -9.00
C PRO A 165 -19.09 -14.29 -8.01
N ALA A 166 -18.30 -13.40 -7.43
CA ALA A 166 -18.74 -12.48 -6.39
C ALA A 166 -17.97 -11.16 -6.41
N GLU A 167 -18.58 -10.11 -5.89
CA GLU A 167 -17.94 -8.83 -5.57
C GLU A 167 -17.72 -8.74 -4.05
N LEU A 168 -16.54 -8.31 -3.64
CA LEU A 168 -16.21 -8.06 -2.24
C LEU A 168 -16.08 -6.56 -2.02
N SER A 169 -16.69 -6.05 -0.96
CA SER A 169 -16.56 -4.65 -0.58
C SER A 169 -16.34 -4.49 0.92
N TRP A 170 -15.57 -3.46 1.29
CA TRP A 170 -15.18 -3.14 2.65
C TRP A 170 -15.79 -1.83 3.13
N GLY A 171 -16.26 -1.80 4.38
CA GLY A 171 -16.69 -0.58 5.05
C GLY A 171 -16.48 -0.65 6.56
N ASN A 172 -16.61 0.50 7.21
CA ASN A 172 -16.49 0.60 8.67
C ASN A 172 -17.66 1.44 9.22
N GLY A 173 -18.59 0.77 9.89
CA GLY A 173 -19.66 1.40 10.65
C GLY A 173 -19.21 1.81 12.05
N HIS A 174 -20.15 2.29 12.85
CA HIS A 174 -19.87 2.74 14.21
C HIS A 174 -20.97 2.33 15.19
N CYS A 175 -20.60 1.77 16.33
CA CYS A 175 -21.53 1.38 17.39
C CYS A 175 -20.92 1.61 18.78
N THR A 176 -21.71 2.14 19.72
CA THR A 176 -21.15 2.69 20.96
C THR A 176 -21.43 1.88 22.21
N PHE A 177 -22.26 0.82 22.20
CA PHE A 177 -22.69 0.18 23.45
C PHE A 177 -21.59 -0.55 24.24
N ALA A 178 -20.46 -0.88 23.61
CA ALA A 178 -19.26 -1.39 24.29
C ALA A 178 -18.69 -0.35 25.26
N VAL A 179 -18.38 -0.79 26.48
CA VAL A 179 -17.81 0.06 27.54
C VAL A 179 -16.69 -0.68 28.24
N ASN A 180 -15.58 0.02 28.48
CA ASN A 180 -14.47 -0.51 29.26
C ASN A 180 -14.96 -0.86 30.68
N ARG A 181 -14.99 -2.16 30.98
CA ARG A 181 -15.61 -2.67 32.21
C ARG A 181 -14.71 -2.53 33.44
N ARG A 182 -13.44 -2.15 33.24
CA ARG A 182 -12.43 -1.96 34.30
C ARG A 182 -12.61 -0.61 34.99
N GLU A 183 -12.82 0.45 34.19
CA GLU A 183 -12.87 1.84 34.65
C GLU A 183 -14.27 2.34 35.02
N ASN A 184 -15.33 1.77 34.44
CA ASN A 184 -16.68 2.33 34.54
C ASN A 184 -17.55 1.58 35.55
N LYS A 185 -17.21 1.68 36.85
CA LYS A 185 -17.99 1.11 37.96
C LYS A 185 -18.47 2.21 38.92
N PRO A 186 -19.68 2.08 39.51
CA PRO A 186 -20.62 0.97 39.37
C PRO A 186 -21.46 1.07 38.07
N TYR A 187 -21.89 -0.08 37.51
CA TYR A 187 -22.40 -0.17 36.14
C TYR A 187 -23.75 0.52 35.89
N GLU A 188 -24.55 0.76 36.93
CA GLU A 188 -25.82 1.47 36.88
C GLU A 188 -25.70 2.92 36.40
N ASN A 189 -24.54 3.55 36.58
CA ASN A 189 -24.30 4.93 36.15
C ASN A 189 -23.86 5.05 34.68
N VAL A 190 -23.51 3.93 34.04
CA VAL A 190 -22.99 3.92 32.66
C VAL A 190 -23.94 4.55 31.64
N PRO A 191 -25.28 4.34 31.67
CA PRO A 191 -26.20 5.05 30.78
C PRO A 191 -26.08 6.58 30.87
N GLN A 192 -25.96 7.11 32.09
CA GLN A 192 -25.81 8.54 32.33
C GLN A 192 -24.44 9.01 31.81
N TRP A 193 -23.35 8.35 32.23
CA TRP A 193 -21.99 8.71 31.82
C TRP A 193 -21.76 8.63 30.32
N ARG A 194 -22.42 7.70 29.63
CA ARG A 194 -22.44 7.61 28.17
C ARG A 194 -23.06 8.85 27.54
N THR A 195 -24.18 9.32 28.09
CA THR A 195 -24.89 10.52 27.60
C THR A 195 -24.09 11.79 27.88
N GLU A 196 -23.38 11.83 29.00
CA GLU A 196 -22.51 12.96 29.40
C GLU A 196 -21.14 12.96 28.72
N GLY A 197 -20.77 11.87 28.01
CA GLY A 197 -19.47 11.75 27.35
C GLY A 197 -18.29 11.58 28.31
N ILE A 198 -18.52 11.01 29.51
CA ILE A 198 -17.51 10.89 30.59
C ILE A 198 -17.08 9.46 30.90
N LEU A 199 -17.39 8.50 30.01
CA LEU A 199 -16.88 7.13 30.13
C LEU A 199 -15.35 7.14 30.07
N LYS A 200 -14.73 6.26 30.86
CA LYS A 200 -13.28 6.16 31.01
C LYS A 200 -12.72 4.88 30.38
N GLY A 201 -11.42 4.88 30.15
CA GLY A 201 -10.69 3.73 29.62
C GLY A 201 -10.78 3.60 28.09
N PRO A 202 -9.92 2.78 27.50
CA PRO A 202 -9.92 2.58 26.05
C PRO A 202 -11.15 1.80 25.58
N VAL A 203 -11.63 2.15 24.39
CA VAL A 203 -12.74 1.51 23.69
C VAL A 203 -12.43 1.46 22.18
N ASP A 204 -13.01 0.48 21.50
CA ASP A 204 -13.03 0.40 20.04
C ASP A 204 -14.50 0.27 19.61
N HIS A 205 -15.02 1.33 19.00
CA HIS A 205 -16.42 1.44 18.56
C HIS A 205 -16.59 1.21 17.06
N ASP A 206 -15.53 0.84 16.37
CA ASP A 206 -15.57 0.49 14.96
C ASP A 206 -16.38 -0.78 14.74
N VAL A 207 -17.14 -0.79 13.64
CA VAL A 207 -17.87 -1.96 13.14
C VAL A 207 -17.31 -2.27 11.75
N PRO A 208 -16.22 -3.05 11.64
CA PRO A 208 -15.72 -3.49 10.35
C PRO A 208 -16.76 -4.37 9.65
N VAL A 209 -16.94 -4.16 8.34
CA VAL A 209 -17.91 -4.88 7.51
C VAL A 209 -17.26 -5.29 6.18
N LEU A 210 -17.31 -6.59 5.91
CA LEU A 210 -17.05 -7.19 4.61
C LEU A 210 -18.38 -7.66 4.02
N ALA A 211 -18.84 -7.04 2.94
CA ALA A 211 -20.01 -7.47 2.20
C ALA A 211 -19.59 -8.27 0.97
N VAL A 212 -20.31 -9.37 0.73
CA VAL A 212 -20.10 -10.25 -0.42
C VAL A 212 -21.39 -10.27 -1.24
N ARG A 213 -21.29 -9.87 -2.49
CA ARG A 213 -22.41 -9.83 -3.45
C ARG A 213 -22.19 -10.81 -4.57
N ASP A 214 -23.25 -11.39 -5.10
CA ASP A 214 -23.17 -12.19 -6.32
C ASP A 214 -23.11 -11.30 -7.58
N SER A 215 -23.11 -11.93 -8.75
CA SER A 215 -23.09 -11.24 -10.05
C SER A 215 -24.33 -10.41 -10.35
N ASP A 216 -25.44 -10.65 -9.65
CA ASP A 216 -26.67 -9.87 -9.79
C ASP A 216 -26.71 -8.67 -8.81
N GLY A 217 -25.70 -8.57 -7.93
CA GLY A 217 -25.55 -7.53 -6.92
C GLY A 217 -26.23 -7.86 -5.58
N ASP A 218 -26.81 -9.05 -5.45
CA ASP A 218 -27.54 -9.48 -4.26
C ASP A 218 -26.58 -9.94 -3.15
N LEU A 219 -26.94 -9.68 -1.89
CA LEU A 219 -26.07 -9.99 -0.74
C LEU A 219 -26.06 -11.50 -0.45
N MET A 220 -24.91 -12.13 -0.67
CA MET A 220 -24.67 -13.52 -0.28
C MET A 220 -24.29 -13.63 1.20
N SER A 221 -23.43 -12.73 1.67
CA SER A 221 -22.90 -12.77 3.03
C SER A 221 -22.53 -11.37 3.51
N ILE A 222 -22.70 -11.15 4.81
CA ILE A 222 -22.16 -9.98 5.51
C ILE A 222 -21.36 -10.50 6.68
N LEU A 223 -20.04 -10.32 6.63
CA LEU A 223 -19.15 -10.57 7.76
C LEU A 223 -18.89 -9.25 8.48
N PHE A 224 -19.19 -9.18 9.77
CA PHE A 224 -19.07 -7.94 10.54
C PHE A 224 -18.49 -8.18 11.93
N GLY A 225 -17.80 -7.18 12.47
CA GLY A 225 -17.15 -7.28 13.77
C GLY A 225 -17.58 -6.25 14.80
N TYR A 226 -17.33 -6.56 16.07
CA TYR A 226 -17.45 -5.61 17.17
C TYR A 226 -16.61 -6.01 18.38
N ALA A 227 -15.89 -5.07 19.00
CA ALA A 227 -15.03 -5.31 20.16
C ALA A 227 -15.83 -5.28 21.47
N CYS A 228 -16.65 -6.32 21.72
CA CYS A 228 -17.46 -6.40 22.93
C CYS A 228 -17.81 -7.84 23.34
N HIS A 229 -17.70 -8.16 24.63
CA HIS A 229 -18.11 -9.45 25.18
C HIS A 229 -19.60 -9.72 24.98
N ALA A 230 -19.96 -10.90 24.46
CA ALA A 230 -21.34 -11.37 24.35
C ALA A 230 -21.89 -11.88 25.71
N THR A 231 -22.09 -10.92 26.62
CA THR A 231 -22.44 -11.14 28.03
C THR A 231 -23.65 -10.33 28.49
N VAL A 232 -24.56 -10.00 27.56
CA VAL A 232 -25.82 -9.34 27.94
C VAL A 232 -26.67 -10.28 28.78
N LEU A 233 -26.71 -11.56 28.42
CA LEU A 233 -27.56 -12.58 29.01
C LEU A 233 -26.82 -13.40 30.06
N GLY A 234 -27.53 -13.73 31.14
CA GLY A 234 -27.10 -14.69 32.17
C GLY A 234 -28.15 -15.77 32.44
N VAL A 235 -29.01 -16.04 31.45
CA VAL A 235 -30.11 -17.02 31.54
C VAL A 235 -29.62 -18.45 31.32
N GLN A 236 -30.46 -19.44 31.63
CA GLN A 236 -30.21 -20.88 31.40
C GLN A 236 -30.67 -21.38 30.02
N GLN A 237 -30.96 -20.47 29.09
CA GLN A 237 -31.43 -20.81 27.74
C GLN A 237 -30.35 -20.54 26.71
N TRP A 238 -30.23 -21.42 25.70
CA TRP A 238 -29.31 -21.21 24.57
C TRP A 238 -29.60 -19.91 23.82
N SER A 239 -28.55 -19.14 23.54
CA SER A 239 -28.67 -17.89 22.81
C SER A 239 -27.33 -17.48 22.23
N GLY A 240 -27.34 -16.89 21.05
CA GLY A 240 -26.19 -16.21 20.46
C GLY A 240 -25.92 -14.83 21.08
N ASP A 241 -26.66 -14.43 22.12
CA ASP A 241 -26.59 -13.11 22.79
C ASP A 241 -26.80 -11.95 21.79
N TYR A 242 -26.27 -10.74 22.05
CA TYR A 242 -26.40 -9.62 21.13
C TYR A 242 -25.82 -9.92 19.73
N PRO A 243 -24.72 -10.68 19.54
CA PRO A 243 -24.25 -11.05 18.20
C PRO A 243 -25.25 -11.90 17.44
N GLY A 244 -25.87 -12.87 18.12
CA GLY A 244 -26.92 -13.71 17.53
C GLY A 244 -28.13 -12.87 17.09
N TYR A 245 -28.57 -11.93 17.93
CA TYR A 245 -29.65 -11.02 17.57
C TYR A 245 -29.28 -10.05 16.43
N ALA A 246 -28.03 -9.60 16.34
CA ALA A 246 -27.56 -8.80 15.21
C ALA A 246 -27.60 -9.59 13.91
N GLN A 247 -27.12 -10.84 13.92
CA GLN A 247 -27.19 -11.74 12.77
C GLN A 247 -28.65 -11.96 12.34
N ILE A 248 -29.55 -12.27 13.28
CA ILE A 248 -30.98 -12.46 13.00
C ILE A 248 -31.60 -11.22 12.37
N GLU A 249 -31.31 -10.03 12.90
CA GLU A 249 -31.85 -8.77 12.37
C GLU A 249 -31.36 -8.51 10.94
N LEU A 250 -30.08 -8.78 10.63
CA LEU A 250 -29.52 -8.63 9.28
C LEU A 250 -30.13 -9.66 8.31
N GLU A 251 -30.26 -10.92 8.71
CA GLU A 251 -30.89 -11.97 7.88
C GLU A 251 -32.40 -11.72 7.67
N GLN A 252 -33.08 -11.00 8.57
CA GLN A 252 -34.46 -10.57 8.36
C GLN A 252 -34.58 -9.43 7.34
N ARG A 253 -33.58 -8.53 7.29
CA ARG A 253 -33.52 -7.43 6.32
C ARG A 253 -33.07 -7.91 4.94
N HIS A 254 -32.25 -8.97 4.89
CA HIS A 254 -31.68 -9.57 3.68
C HIS A 254 -31.91 -11.10 3.69
N PRO A 255 -33.07 -11.59 3.24
CA PRO A 255 -33.52 -12.99 3.44
C PRO A 255 -32.62 -14.10 2.87
N ASP A 256 -31.78 -13.81 1.87
CA ASP A 256 -30.86 -14.77 1.24
C ASP A 256 -29.40 -14.59 1.69
N CYS A 257 -29.14 -13.58 2.52
CA CYS A 257 -27.82 -13.31 3.07
C CYS A 257 -27.53 -14.18 4.29
N VAL A 258 -26.29 -14.64 4.42
CA VAL A 258 -25.78 -15.24 5.65
C VAL A 258 -24.98 -14.18 6.43
N ALA A 259 -25.55 -13.67 7.52
CA ALA A 259 -24.87 -12.69 8.36
C ALA A 259 -23.92 -13.39 9.35
N MET A 260 -22.66 -12.99 9.41
CA MET A 260 -21.61 -13.65 10.21
C MET A 260 -20.97 -12.64 11.16
N PHE A 261 -20.98 -12.93 12.46
CA PHE A 261 -20.31 -12.09 13.45
C PHE A 261 -18.90 -12.59 13.77
N TRP A 262 -17.95 -11.66 13.86
CA TRP A 262 -16.57 -11.93 14.23
C TRP A 262 -16.14 -11.04 15.40
N ALA A 263 -15.79 -11.64 16.54
CA ALA A 263 -15.50 -10.88 17.75
C ALA A 263 -14.20 -10.07 17.65
N GLY A 264 -14.28 -8.77 17.92
CA GLY A 264 -13.11 -7.88 18.01
C GLY A 264 -12.30 -8.08 19.29
N CYS A 265 -11.28 -7.27 19.54
CA CYS A 265 -10.53 -7.27 20.81
C CYS A 265 -11.35 -6.67 21.97
N GLY A 266 -12.37 -7.40 22.42
CA GLY A 266 -13.39 -6.95 23.37
C GLY A 266 -13.26 -7.53 24.78
N ALA A 267 -12.11 -8.08 25.17
CA ALA A 267 -11.99 -8.83 26.41
C ALA A 267 -12.28 -8.01 27.67
N ASP A 268 -11.94 -6.72 27.65
CA ASP A 268 -12.23 -5.76 28.73
C ASP A 268 -13.45 -4.87 28.43
N GLN A 269 -14.26 -5.22 27.44
CA GLN A 269 -15.40 -4.42 26.95
C GLN A 269 -16.73 -5.14 27.18
N ASN A 270 -17.63 -4.58 27.99
CA ASN A 270 -18.96 -5.15 28.20
C ASN A 270 -20.06 -4.31 27.53
N PRO A 271 -21.18 -4.94 27.13
CA PRO A 271 -22.40 -4.25 26.77
C PRO A 271 -23.08 -3.80 28.07
N LEU A 272 -23.18 -2.49 28.28
CA LEU A 272 -23.73 -1.92 29.51
C LEU A 272 -24.85 -0.91 29.20
N PRO A 273 -26.03 -1.04 29.84
CA PRO A 273 -26.43 -2.04 30.86
C PRO A 273 -26.67 -3.45 30.30
N ARG A 274 -26.88 -4.45 31.17
CA ARG A 274 -27.09 -5.86 30.78
C ARG A 274 -28.09 -6.58 31.67
N LYS A 275 -28.27 -7.90 31.46
CA LYS A 275 -29.13 -8.85 32.19
C LYS A 275 -30.60 -8.93 31.73
N SER A 276 -30.92 -8.56 30.49
CA SER A 276 -32.26 -8.82 29.94
C SER A 276 -32.24 -9.19 28.46
N VAL A 277 -33.24 -9.97 28.04
CA VAL A 277 -33.43 -10.35 26.63
C VAL A 277 -33.71 -9.13 25.75
N GLN A 278 -34.46 -8.16 26.28
CA GLN A 278 -34.78 -6.92 25.57
C GLN A 278 -33.53 -6.09 25.27
N LEU A 279 -32.56 -6.07 26.20
CA LEU A 279 -31.26 -5.41 25.97
C LEU A 279 -30.45 -6.15 24.91
N ALA A 280 -30.41 -7.48 24.93
CA ALA A 280 -29.67 -8.26 23.93
C ALA A 280 -30.24 -8.03 22.52
N GLN A 281 -31.57 -8.01 22.39
CA GLN A 281 -32.26 -7.65 21.14
C GLN A 281 -32.01 -6.20 20.73
N HIS A 282 -31.99 -5.26 21.68
CA HIS A 282 -31.73 -3.85 21.42
C HIS A 282 -30.31 -3.63 20.89
N TYR A 283 -29.30 -4.22 21.53
CA TYR A 283 -27.91 -4.15 21.06
C TYR A 283 -27.71 -4.88 19.74
N GLY A 284 -28.39 -6.01 19.53
CA GLY A 284 -28.43 -6.68 18.23
C GLY A 284 -28.93 -5.76 17.12
N ARG A 285 -30.05 -5.06 17.34
CA ARG A 285 -30.58 -4.07 16.38
C ARG A 285 -29.67 -2.87 16.18
N GLN A 286 -29.01 -2.37 17.22
CA GLN A 286 -28.05 -1.28 17.11
C GLN A 286 -26.85 -1.67 16.25
N LEU A 287 -26.27 -2.85 16.50
CA LEU A 287 -25.14 -3.35 15.72
C LEU A 287 -25.54 -3.63 14.26
N ALA A 288 -26.69 -4.27 14.03
CA ALA A 288 -27.23 -4.45 12.68
C ALA A 288 -27.48 -3.11 11.97
N GLY A 289 -27.96 -2.08 12.68
CA GLY A 289 -28.10 -0.72 12.15
C GLY A 289 -26.77 -0.09 11.74
N ALA A 290 -25.71 -0.28 12.53
CA ALA A 290 -24.36 0.18 12.19
C ALA A 290 -23.83 -0.50 10.92
N VAL A 291 -24.09 -1.80 10.75
CA VAL A 291 -23.76 -2.55 9.54
C VAL A 291 -24.55 -2.05 8.33
N GLU A 292 -25.88 -1.90 8.43
CA GLU A 292 -26.71 -1.38 7.34
C GLU A 292 -26.28 0.02 6.87
N SER A 293 -25.85 0.86 7.82
CA SER A 293 -25.46 2.24 7.54
C SER A 293 -24.29 2.33 6.55
N VAL A 294 -23.47 1.28 6.44
CA VAL A 294 -22.40 1.19 5.44
C VAL A 294 -22.83 0.36 4.23
N VAL A 295 -23.45 -0.81 4.43
CA VAL A 295 -23.81 -1.75 3.35
C VAL A 295 -24.73 -1.14 2.28
N LEU A 296 -25.59 -0.18 2.66
CA LEU A 296 -26.56 0.45 1.77
C LEU A 296 -26.09 1.78 1.14
N THR A 297 -24.83 2.17 1.36
CA THR A 297 -24.32 3.47 0.91
C THR A 297 -23.07 3.30 0.05
N SER A 298 -22.68 4.36 -0.67
CA SER A 298 -21.39 4.41 -1.38
C SER A 298 -20.18 4.54 -0.44
N ALA A 299 -20.35 4.33 0.88
CA ALA A 299 -19.25 4.32 1.85
C ALA A 299 -18.44 3.02 1.79
N MET A 300 -18.97 1.98 1.14
CA MET A 300 -18.23 0.75 0.88
C MET A 300 -17.22 0.97 -0.26
N THR A 301 -16.00 0.48 -0.06
CA THR A 301 -14.94 0.46 -1.08
C THR A 301 -14.83 -0.96 -1.63
N GLU A 302 -14.89 -1.10 -2.95
CA GLU A 302 -14.65 -2.39 -3.61
C GLU A 302 -13.23 -2.89 -3.31
N ILE A 303 -13.10 -4.20 -3.05
CA ILE A 303 -11.82 -4.83 -2.76
C ILE A 303 -11.19 -5.29 -4.07
N GLU A 304 -10.36 -4.42 -4.65
CA GLU A 304 -9.54 -4.76 -5.82
C GLU A 304 -8.23 -5.45 -5.39
N GLY A 305 -7.79 -6.45 -6.16
CA GLY A 305 -6.51 -7.13 -5.96
C GLY A 305 -6.65 -8.61 -5.60
N GLY A 306 -5.73 -9.13 -4.78
CA GLY A 306 -5.68 -10.55 -4.42
C GLY A 306 -5.77 -10.81 -2.92
N LEU A 307 -5.76 -12.09 -2.55
CA LEU A 307 -5.74 -12.59 -1.18
C LEU A 307 -4.36 -13.14 -0.82
N LEU A 308 -3.74 -12.55 0.18
CA LEU A 308 -2.50 -13.06 0.79
C LEU A 308 -2.75 -13.38 2.27
N MET A 309 -2.12 -14.45 2.76
CA MET A 309 -2.37 -14.97 4.11
C MET A 309 -1.07 -15.49 4.72
N GLU A 310 -0.87 -15.19 5.99
CA GLU A 310 0.19 -15.73 6.85
C GLU A 310 -0.42 -16.31 8.14
N TYR A 311 0.26 -17.33 8.68
CA TYR A 311 -0.09 -17.96 9.95
C TYR A 311 1.17 -18.49 10.63
N GLN A 312 1.29 -18.23 11.93
CA GLN A 312 2.34 -18.78 12.77
C GLN A 312 1.81 -19.00 14.18
N GLU A 313 2.25 -20.08 14.84
CA GLU A 313 2.15 -20.19 16.29
C GLU A 313 3.48 -19.72 16.90
N ILE A 314 3.42 -18.73 17.79
CA ILE A 314 4.58 -18.21 18.54
C ILE A 314 4.53 -18.69 19.98
N ASP A 315 5.68 -19.01 20.55
CA ASP A 315 5.78 -19.48 21.94
C ASP A 315 5.69 -18.29 22.91
N LEU A 316 4.48 -17.96 23.37
CA LEU A 316 4.29 -16.85 24.31
C LEU A 316 4.73 -17.21 25.73
N PRO A 317 5.59 -16.40 26.36
CA PRO A 317 6.10 -16.70 27.69
C PRO A 317 5.05 -16.48 28.78
N LEU A 318 4.97 -17.44 29.70
CA LEU A 318 4.30 -17.30 30.98
C LEU A 318 5.26 -16.69 32.01
N ASP A 319 4.72 -16.18 33.12
CA ASP A 319 5.51 -15.75 34.28
C ASP A 319 6.05 -16.97 35.07
N GLU A 320 6.49 -16.77 36.31
CA GLU A 320 7.04 -17.83 37.16
C GLU A 320 6.03 -18.99 37.33
N LEU A 321 6.46 -20.19 36.90
CA LEU A 321 5.66 -21.40 37.00
C LEU A 321 5.52 -21.85 38.46
N PRO A 322 4.35 -22.37 38.86
CA PRO A 322 4.14 -22.84 40.21
C PRO A 322 4.95 -24.11 40.51
N THR A 323 5.45 -24.23 41.74
CA THR A 323 6.10 -25.44 42.22
C THR A 323 5.08 -26.54 42.50
N LYS A 324 5.57 -27.79 42.60
CA LYS A 324 4.71 -28.92 42.97
C LYS A 324 4.07 -28.73 44.35
N GLU A 325 4.80 -28.13 45.28
CA GLU A 325 4.31 -27.82 46.63
C GLU A 325 3.18 -26.79 46.58
N GLN A 326 3.33 -25.71 45.81
CA GLN A 326 2.28 -24.71 45.61
C GLN A 326 1.03 -25.33 44.98
N LEU A 327 1.19 -26.17 43.96
CA LEU A 327 0.06 -26.87 43.34
C LEU A 327 -0.63 -27.84 44.32
N THR A 328 0.13 -28.52 45.17
CA THR A 328 -0.45 -29.41 46.19
C THR A 328 -1.28 -28.61 47.20
N GLN A 329 -0.83 -27.41 47.56
CA GLN A 329 -1.60 -26.50 48.41
C GLN A 329 -2.84 -25.96 47.69
N ASP A 330 -2.72 -25.54 46.44
CA ASP A 330 -3.84 -25.03 45.63
C ASP A 330 -4.93 -26.10 45.42
N ALA A 331 -4.55 -27.38 45.36
CA ALA A 331 -5.48 -28.51 45.26
C ALA A 331 -6.41 -28.64 46.49
N GLU A 332 -6.03 -28.06 47.63
CA GLU A 332 -6.84 -28.03 48.86
C GLU A 332 -7.66 -26.72 49.00
N SER A 333 -7.61 -25.84 48.00
CA SER A 333 -8.30 -24.55 48.03
C SER A 333 -9.81 -24.69 48.15
N ALA A 334 -10.43 -23.83 48.97
CA ALA A 334 -11.89 -23.71 49.04
C ALA A 334 -12.51 -23.16 47.74
N ASN A 335 -11.70 -22.54 46.87
CA ASN A 335 -12.12 -22.19 45.52
C ASN A 335 -11.97 -23.41 44.61
N GLN A 336 -13.10 -24.04 44.26
CA GLN A 336 -13.12 -25.25 43.44
C GLN A 336 -12.40 -25.10 42.09
N PHE A 337 -12.33 -23.89 41.51
CA PHE A 337 -11.65 -23.67 40.23
C PHE A 337 -10.13 -23.69 40.39
N VAL A 338 -9.63 -23.14 41.50
CA VAL A 338 -8.20 -23.20 41.85
C VAL A 338 -7.82 -24.65 42.12
N ALA A 339 -8.61 -25.38 42.91
CA ALA A 339 -8.39 -26.79 43.19
C ALA A 339 -8.43 -27.66 41.91
N SER A 340 -9.42 -27.41 41.04
CA SER A 340 -9.58 -28.11 39.76
C SER A 340 -8.40 -27.87 38.81
N ARG A 341 -7.95 -26.61 38.68
CA ARG A 341 -6.73 -26.28 37.93
C ARG A 341 -5.52 -26.98 38.53
N ALA A 342 -5.34 -26.92 39.85
CA ALA A 342 -4.18 -27.52 40.49
C ALA A 342 -4.12 -29.04 40.26
N GLY A 343 -5.26 -29.73 40.37
CA GLY A 343 -5.36 -31.15 40.04
C GLY A 343 -5.00 -31.45 38.57
N MET A 344 -5.44 -30.60 37.64
CA MET A 344 -5.06 -30.69 36.23
C MET A 344 -3.55 -30.54 36.01
N LEU A 345 -2.91 -29.55 36.64
CA LEU A 345 -1.49 -29.27 36.50
C LEU A 345 -0.61 -30.33 37.19
N ILE A 346 -1.04 -30.88 38.34
CA ILE A 346 -0.37 -32.01 38.99
C ILE A 346 -0.36 -33.23 38.08
N LYS A 347 -1.49 -33.52 37.41
CA LYS A 347 -1.56 -34.62 36.44
C LYS A 347 -0.65 -34.38 35.23
N GLN A 348 -0.49 -33.13 34.79
CA GLN A 348 0.47 -32.79 33.74
C GLN A 348 1.92 -33.03 34.21
N LEU A 349 2.25 -32.67 35.45
CA LEU A 349 3.57 -32.93 36.06
C LEU A 349 3.95 -34.41 36.11
N GLU A 350 2.97 -35.32 36.17
CA GLU A 350 3.20 -36.78 36.08
C GLU A 350 3.68 -37.20 34.69
N SER A 351 3.34 -36.43 33.66
CA SER A 351 3.68 -36.72 32.26
C SER A 351 4.90 -35.94 31.75
N GLY A 352 5.36 -34.93 32.49
CA GLY A 352 6.51 -34.09 32.15
C GLY A 352 6.47 -32.72 32.85
N PRO A 353 7.51 -31.89 32.76
CA PRO A 353 7.50 -30.55 33.33
C PRO A 353 6.42 -29.67 32.69
N LEU A 354 5.90 -28.69 33.45
CA LEU A 354 5.02 -27.66 32.91
C LEU A 354 5.79 -26.81 31.89
N ALA A 355 5.12 -26.43 30.79
CA ALA A 355 5.70 -25.58 29.77
C ALA A 355 5.78 -24.13 30.26
N GLN A 356 6.93 -23.48 30.06
CA GLN A 356 7.13 -22.05 30.33
C GLN A 356 6.47 -21.15 29.27
N THR A 357 6.04 -21.73 28.15
CA THR A 357 5.45 -21.03 27.02
C THR A 357 4.14 -21.69 26.58
N TYR A 358 3.31 -20.93 25.86
CA TYR A 358 2.11 -21.42 25.19
C TYR A 358 2.17 -21.12 23.68
N PRO A 359 1.87 -22.10 22.80
CA PRO A 359 1.85 -21.89 21.35
C PRO A 359 0.64 -21.04 20.94
N TYR A 360 0.85 -19.75 20.75
CA TYR A 360 -0.19 -18.76 20.48
C TYR A 360 -0.38 -18.51 18.98
N PRO A 361 -1.59 -18.66 18.43
CA PRO A 361 -1.84 -18.46 17.00
C PRO A 361 -1.92 -16.97 16.63
N VAL A 362 -1.10 -16.56 15.67
CA VAL A 362 -1.16 -15.26 15.00
C VAL A 362 -1.39 -15.48 13.51
N SER A 363 -2.45 -14.88 12.96
CA SER A 363 -2.71 -14.88 11.53
C SER A 363 -2.99 -13.48 11.02
N THR A 364 -2.52 -13.20 9.81
CA THR A 364 -2.80 -11.94 9.11
C THR A 364 -3.18 -12.23 7.67
N TRP A 365 -4.26 -11.61 7.23
CA TRP A 365 -4.72 -11.67 5.84
C TRP A 365 -4.66 -10.26 5.25
N LYS A 366 -4.29 -10.18 3.98
CA LYS A 366 -4.40 -8.99 3.16
C LYS A 366 -5.42 -9.25 2.06
N LEU A 367 -6.55 -8.55 2.13
CA LEU A 367 -7.62 -8.61 1.15
C LEU A 367 -7.50 -7.41 0.21
N GLY A 368 -7.27 -7.71 -1.07
CA GLY A 368 -6.98 -6.69 -2.06
C GLY A 368 -5.67 -5.96 -1.79
N ASN A 369 -5.62 -4.70 -2.16
CA ASN A 369 -4.40 -3.89 -2.03
C ASN A 369 -4.17 -3.35 -0.61
N ASP A 370 -5.24 -3.18 0.18
CA ASP A 370 -5.19 -2.32 1.36
C ASP A 370 -5.76 -2.94 2.65
N ILE A 371 -6.74 -3.85 2.57
CA ILE A 371 -7.44 -4.31 3.78
C ILE A 371 -6.60 -5.34 4.53
N GLN A 372 -6.24 -5.02 5.77
CA GLN A 372 -5.46 -5.89 6.66
C GLN A 372 -6.37 -6.50 7.72
N PHE A 373 -6.49 -7.81 7.74
CA PHE A 373 -7.26 -8.54 8.74
C PHE A 373 -6.32 -9.31 9.67
N VAL A 374 -6.12 -8.77 10.87
CA VAL A 374 -5.30 -9.33 11.94
C VAL A 374 -6.18 -10.19 12.86
N ILE A 375 -5.81 -11.46 13.02
CA ILE A 375 -6.61 -12.50 13.64
C ILE A 375 -5.79 -13.11 14.79
N LEU A 376 -6.22 -12.86 16.02
CA LEU A 376 -5.49 -13.17 17.24
C LEU A 376 -6.22 -14.20 18.13
N GLY A 377 -5.46 -15.09 18.74
CA GLY A 377 -5.96 -16.06 19.72
C GLY A 377 -6.36 -15.45 21.06
N GLY A 378 -7.20 -16.16 21.81
CA GLY A 378 -7.59 -15.79 23.16
C GLY A 378 -8.56 -14.61 23.26
N GLU A 379 -8.92 -14.25 24.48
CA GLU A 379 -9.71 -13.05 24.76
C GLU A 379 -8.77 -11.83 24.81
N VAL A 380 -8.57 -11.19 23.66
CA VAL A 380 -7.65 -10.05 23.53
C VAL A 380 -8.30 -8.75 24.00
N VAL A 381 -7.59 -7.98 24.85
CA VAL A 381 -8.06 -6.67 25.32
C VAL A 381 -7.94 -5.60 24.24
N VAL A 382 -8.72 -4.53 24.38
CA VAL A 382 -8.89 -3.50 23.34
C VAL A 382 -7.60 -2.74 22.98
N ASP A 383 -6.60 -2.68 23.88
CA ASP A 383 -5.35 -1.96 23.61
C ASP A 383 -4.64 -2.46 22.33
N PHE A 384 -4.72 -3.77 22.03
CA PHE A 384 -4.12 -4.34 20.83
C PHE A 384 -4.76 -3.78 19.56
N ALA A 385 -6.10 -3.69 19.52
CA ALA A 385 -6.81 -3.11 18.39
C ALA A 385 -6.44 -1.65 18.19
N ILE A 386 -6.42 -0.85 19.26
CA ILE A 386 -6.07 0.57 19.19
C ILE A 386 -4.62 0.75 18.71
N ARG A 387 -3.67 -0.01 19.29
CA ARG A 387 -2.25 0.07 18.94
C ARG A 387 -2.02 -0.29 17.49
N LEU A 388 -2.51 -1.44 17.04
CA LEU A 388 -2.29 -1.92 15.67
C LEU A 388 -3.00 -1.02 14.63
N LYS A 389 -4.21 -0.54 14.89
CA LYS A 389 -4.88 0.44 14.01
C LYS A 389 -4.08 1.74 13.90
N THR A 390 -3.54 2.24 15.02
CA THR A 390 -2.73 3.48 15.06
C THR A 390 -1.41 3.33 14.32
N GLN A 391 -0.80 2.15 14.39
CA GLN A 391 0.51 1.86 13.75
C GLN A 391 0.39 1.47 12.28
N HIS A 392 -0.82 1.18 11.78
CA HIS A 392 -1.07 0.71 10.42
C HIS A 392 -2.17 1.54 9.73
N GLN A 393 -3.04 0.91 8.94
CA GLN A 393 -3.95 1.59 8.01
C GLN A 393 -5.27 2.06 8.66
N GLY A 394 -5.28 2.34 9.97
CA GLY A 394 -6.47 2.80 10.68
C GLY A 394 -7.66 1.85 10.51
N VAL A 395 -8.78 2.37 10.00
CA VAL A 395 -10.02 1.60 9.77
C VAL A 395 -9.92 0.55 8.66
N LYS A 396 -8.84 0.52 7.87
CA LYS A 396 -8.54 -0.58 6.95
C LYS A 396 -7.79 -1.73 7.63
N THR A 397 -7.44 -1.61 8.91
CA THR A 397 -6.87 -2.67 9.74
C THR A 397 -7.94 -3.21 10.69
N TRP A 398 -8.50 -4.38 10.37
CA TRP A 398 -9.39 -5.13 11.26
C TRP A 398 -8.56 -5.97 12.22
N VAL A 399 -8.61 -5.65 13.51
CA VAL A 399 -7.99 -6.47 14.56
C VAL A 399 -9.06 -7.23 15.33
N ALA A 400 -8.96 -8.55 15.33
CA ALA A 400 -9.92 -9.44 15.97
C ALA A 400 -9.27 -10.42 16.95
N GLY A 401 -10.01 -10.75 18.00
CA GLY A 401 -9.63 -11.74 18.99
C GLY A 401 -10.43 -13.04 18.83
N TYR A 402 -10.46 -13.85 19.89
CA TYR A 402 -11.31 -15.05 20.03
C TYR A 402 -11.15 -16.05 18.87
N SER A 403 -9.96 -16.06 18.25
CA SER A 403 -9.75 -16.74 16.98
C SER A 403 -8.79 -17.91 17.11
N ASN A 404 -9.08 -19.00 16.40
CA ASN A 404 -8.32 -20.26 16.33
C ASN A 404 -8.19 -21.03 17.64
N ASP A 405 -7.98 -20.37 18.77
CA ASP A 405 -7.82 -20.98 20.08
C ASP A 405 -8.15 -19.94 21.15
N VAL A 406 -9.04 -20.27 22.08
CA VAL A 406 -9.42 -19.39 23.19
C VAL A 406 -8.80 -19.94 24.47
N MET A 407 -7.50 -19.70 24.62
CA MET A 407 -6.68 -20.27 25.68
C MET A 407 -6.72 -19.49 26.99
N ALA A 408 -6.98 -18.18 26.95
CA ALA A 408 -7.14 -17.30 28.11
C ALA A 408 -7.41 -15.87 27.66
N TYR A 409 -7.49 -14.95 28.62
CA TYR A 409 -7.32 -13.51 28.39
C TYR A 409 -5.90 -13.20 27.92
N ILE A 410 -5.77 -12.29 26.97
CA ILE A 410 -4.50 -11.76 26.48
C ILE A 410 -4.42 -10.28 26.89
N PRO A 411 -3.77 -9.99 28.03
CA PRO A 411 -3.65 -8.63 28.52
C PRO A 411 -2.59 -7.86 27.73
N SER A 412 -2.83 -6.57 27.54
CA SER A 412 -1.76 -5.62 27.23
C SER A 412 -0.84 -5.49 28.44
N ARG A 413 0.37 -4.98 28.24
CA ARG A 413 1.30 -4.70 29.34
C ARG A 413 0.67 -3.79 30.40
N ARG A 414 -0.16 -2.82 29.96
CA ARG A 414 -0.96 -1.98 30.86
C ARG A 414 -1.90 -2.80 31.73
N VAL A 415 -2.76 -3.62 31.11
CA VAL A 415 -3.77 -4.44 31.81
C VAL A 415 -3.12 -5.48 32.73
N LEU A 416 -1.99 -6.07 32.31
CA LEU A 416 -1.21 -7.01 33.11
C LEU A 416 -0.71 -6.32 34.39
N LEU A 417 -0.07 -5.15 34.28
CA LEU A 417 0.46 -4.41 35.44
C LEU A 417 -0.63 -3.86 36.37
N GLU A 418 -1.80 -3.52 35.84
CA GLU A 418 -2.97 -3.17 36.65
C GLU A 418 -3.54 -4.36 37.42
N GLY A 419 -3.28 -5.59 36.96
CA GLY A 419 -3.81 -6.82 37.51
C GLY A 419 -5.33 -6.97 37.35
N GLY A 420 -5.94 -7.74 38.25
CA GLY A 420 -7.38 -8.02 38.25
C GLY A 420 -7.76 -9.21 37.36
N TYR A 421 -9.00 -9.22 36.86
CA TYR A 421 -9.55 -10.38 36.16
C TYR A 421 -8.82 -10.67 34.84
N GLU A 422 -8.75 -9.69 33.94
CA GLU A 422 -8.07 -9.82 32.64
C GLU A 422 -6.54 -9.87 32.77
N GLY A 423 -5.99 -9.24 33.82
CA GLY A 423 -4.55 -9.12 34.04
C GLY A 423 -3.88 -10.36 34.63
N GLY A 424 -4.64 -11.39 35.04
CA GLY A 424 -4.04 -12.62 35.57
C GLY A 424 -5.02 -13.51 36.33
N GLY A 425 -6.07 -12.93 36.93
CA GLY A 425 -7.04 -13.70 37.72
C GLY A 425 -7.84 -14.72 36.90
N ALA A 426 -8.09 -14.46 35.62
CA ALA A 426 -8.89 -15.34 34.76
C ALA A 426 -8.14 -16.59 34.29
N MET A 427 -6.81 -16.64 34.38
CA MET A 427 -5.98 -17.78 33.95
C MET A 427 -6.40 -19.09 34.61
N VAL A 428 -6.91 -18.99 35.84
CA VAL A 428 -7.43 -20.12 36.63
C VAL A 428 -8.47 -20.92 35.86
N TYR A 429 -9.42 -20.24 35.22
CA TYR A 429 -10.56 -20.89 34.58
C TYR A 429 -10.21 -21.62 33.29
N TYR A 430 -9.09 -21.23 32.68
CA TYR A 430 -8.58 -21.80 31.44
C TYR A 430 -7.54 -22.90 31.68
N GLY A 431 -7.05 -23.04 32.91
CA GLY A 431 -6.07 -24.06 33.28
C GLY A 431 -4.63 -23.64 33.04
N LEU A 432 -4.35 -22.35 32.80
CA LEU A 432 -2.98 -21.85 32.70
C LEU A 432 -2.28 -21.86 34.07
N PRO A 433 -1.00 -22.28 34.13
CA PRO A 433 -0.30 -22.47 35.39
C PRO A 433 -0.02 -21.18 36.14
N THR A 434 0.16 -20.08 35.42
CA THR A 434 0.43 -18.75 35.97
C THR A 434 -0.05 -17.68 34.96
N GLU A 435 0.16 -16.41 35.28
CA GLU A 435 -0.12 -15.29 34.36
C GLU A 435 0.89 -15.19 33.22
N TRP A 436 0.60 -14.31 32.26
CA TRP A 436 1.49 -14.08 31.13
C TRP A 436 2.69 -13.23 31.55
N SER A 437 3.84 -13.46 30.91
CA SER A 437 4.98 -12.56 31.05
C SER A 437 4.65 -11.16 30.49
N PRO A 438 5.22 -10.07 31.03
CA PRO A 438 5.06 -8.72 30.49
C PRO A 438 5.51 -8.51 29.03
N GLN A 439 6.16 -9.51 28.43
CA GLN A 439 6.68 -9.47 27.06
C GLN A 439 5.61 -9.80 25.99
N VAL A 440 4.48 -10.43 26.37
CA VAL A 440 3.50 -10.97 25.41
C VAL A 440 2.94 -9.94 24.43
N GLU A 441 2.73 -8.69 24.86
CA GLU A 441 2.21 -7.65 23.96
C GLU A 441 3.20 -7.36 22.82
N GLU A 442 4.49 -7.22 23.13
CA GLU A 442 5.51 -6.93 22.13
C GLU A 442 5.76 -8.13 21.20
N ASP A 443 5.71 -9.36 21.72
CA ASP A 443 5.89 -10.57 20.90
C ASP A 443 4.75 -10.72 19.87
N ILE A 444 3.50 -10.52 20.30
CA ILE A 444 2.34 -10.58 19.41
C ILE A 444 2.41 -9.45 18.36
N VAL A 445 2.65 -8.21 18.79
CA VAL A 445 2.71 -7.07 17.86
C VAL A 445 3.88 -7.21 16.89
N GLY A 446 5.04 -7.65 17.36
CA GLY A 446 6.20 -7.92 16.52
C GLY A 446 5.94 -8.99 15.46
N GLU A 447 5.25 -10.07 15.82
CA GLU A 447 4.85 -11.10 14.85
C GLU A 447 3.82 -10.58 13.83
N VAL A 448 2.83 -9.80 14.25
CA VAL A 448 1.87 -9.16 13.33
C VAL A 448 2.60 -8.26 12.33
N GLN A 449 3.52 -7.42 12.80
CA GLN A 449 4.31 -6.53 11.92
C GLN A 449 5.17 -7.32 10.94
N ARG A 450 5.81 -8.41 11.39
CA ARG A 450 6.60 -9.29 10.53
C ARG A 450 5.74 -9.93 9.43
N GLN A 451 4.55 -10.42 9.78
CA GLN A 451 3.64 -11.00 8.79
C GLN A 451 3.13 -9.94 7.80
N LEU A 452 2.69 -8.77 8.27
CA LEU A 452 2.25 -7.67 7.39
C LEU A 452 3.34 -7.24 6.40
N ALA A 453 4.58 -7.07 6.86
CA ALA A 453 5.71 -6.78 5.97
C ALA A 453 5.95 -7.89 4.92
N THR A 454 5.73 -9.15 5.30
CA THR A 454 5.81 -10.30 4.37
C THR A 454 4.68 -10.28 3.34
N LEU A 455 3.46 -9.89 3.74
CA LEU A 455 2.33 -9.75 2.83
C LEU A 455 2.55 -8.58 1.85
N ASP A 456 3.13 -7.48 2.31
CA ASP A 456 3.44 -6.32 1.47
C ASP A 456 4.50 -6.63 0.42
N SER A 457 5.57 -7.34 0.78
CA SER A 457 6.59 -7.76 -0.20
C SER A 457 6.04 -8.71 -1.27
N ARG A 458 5.07 -9.55 -0.89
CA ARG A 458 4.38 -10.49 -1.80
C ARG A 458 3.19 -9.89 -2.55
N THR A 459 2.81 -8.64 -2.27
CA THR A 459 1.73 -7.96 -2.99
C THR A 459 2.16 -7.78 -4.46
N PRO A 460 1.40 -8.33 -5.43
CA PRO A 460 1.78 -8.22 -6.83
C PRO A 460 1.74 -6.78 -7.33
N VAL A 461 2.74 -6.39 -8.11
CA VAL A 461 2.81 -5.08 -8.76
C VAL A 461 2.28 -5.20 -10.18
N ALA A 462 1.20 -4.47 -10.49
CA ALA A 462 0.65 -4.40 -11.83
C ALA A 462 1.55 -3.56 -12.74
N ILE A 463 2.37 -4.21 -13.57
CA ILE A 463 3.24 -3.52 -14.53
C ILE A 463 2.59 -3.40 -15.91
N GLY A 464 1.64 -4.27 -16.24
CA GLY A 464 1.02 -4.33 -17.57
C GLY A 464 2.05 -4.66 -18.64
N ASP A 465 2.11 -3.86 -19.69
CA ASP A 465 3.10 -3.88 -20.78
C ASP A 465 4.13 -2.75 -20.64
N ARG A 466 4.12 -2.00 -19.53
CA ARG A 466 4.95 -0.79 -19.36
C ARG A 466 6.42 -1.15 -19.20
N LEU A 467 7.30 -0.41 -19.88
CA LEU A 467 8.76 -0.49 -19.70
C LEU A 467 9.16 -0.19 -18.26
N GLN A 468 9.81 -1.12 -17.58
CA GLN A 468 10.25 -0.98 -16.19
C GLN A 468 11.75 -0.74 -16.08
N LEU A 469 12.13 0.29 -15.31
CA LEU A 469 13.52 0.61 -14.96
C LEU A 469 13.80 0.25 -13.50
N PHE A 470 15.08 0.15 -13.14
CA PHE A 470 15.56 -0.17 -11.78
C PHE A 470 16.06 1.06 -11.01
N THR A 471 15.40 2.20 -11.20
CA THR A 471 15.79 3.48 -10.58
C THR A 471 15.29 3.64 -9.13
N ASP A 472 14.42 2.74 -8.67
CA ASP A 472 13.85 2.65 -7.34
C ASP A 472 13.77 1.18 -6.86
N ASP A 473 13.26 0.94 -5.65
CA ASP A 473 13.13 -0.39 -5.04
C ASP A 473 11.75 -1.02 -5.27
N GLU A 474 10.83 -0.31 -5.96
CA GLU A 474 9.41 -0.71 -6.06
C GLU A 474 9.22 -2.11 -6.65
N LEU A 475 10.12 -2.52 -7.54
CA LEU A 475 10.08 -3.81 -8.24
C LEU A 475 11.04 -4.85 -7.67
N ILE A 476 11.90 -4.48 -6.72
CA ILE A 476 12.99 -5.33 -6.24
C ILE A 476 12.56 -5.97 -4.93
N ASP A 477 12.52 -7.30 -4.91
CA ASP A 477 12.33 -8.06 -3.66
C ASP A 477 13.68 -8.32 -2.99
N SER A 478 14.68 -8.74 -3.77
CA SER A 478 16.02 -9.00 -3.23
C SER A 478 17.12 -8.89 -4.28
N LEU A 479 18.32 -8.53 -3.79
CA LEU A 479 19.59 -8.61 -4.50
C LEU A 479 20.50 -9.58 -3.76
N ALA A 480 21.16 -10.48 -4.47
CA ALA A 480 22.05 -11.49 -3.90
C ALA A 480 23.38 -11.54 -4.66
N GLY A 481 24.46 -11.96 -3.98
CA GLY A 481 25.80 -12.00 -4.52
C GLY A 481 26.43 -10.61 -4.59
N ASP A 482 27.15 -10.30 -5.67
CA ASP A 482 27.76 -8.98 -5.89
C ASP A 482 26.85 -8.00 -6.65
N VAL A 483 25.57 -8.36 -6.81
CA VAL A 483 24.57 -7.59 -7.55
C VAL A 483 24.16 -6.33 -6.78
N ARG A 484 24.24 -5.17 -7.43
CA ARG A 484 23.84 -3.88 -6.86
C ARG A 484 23.28 -2.94 -7.91
N ARG A 485 22.46 -1.98 -7.50
CA ARG A 485 22.13 -0.83 -8.36
C ARG A 485 23.31 0.14 -8.39
N GLU A 486 23.59 0.69 -9.56
CA GLU A 486 24.67 1.65 -9.75
C GLU A 486 24.19 2.80 -10.65
N LEU A 487 24.37 4.03 -10.17
CA LEU A 487 24.16 5.25 -10.96
C LEU A 487 25.17 5.27 -12.11
N LEU A 488 24.69 5.61 -13.31
CA LEU A 488 25.53 5.76 -14.48
C LEU A 488 25.72 7.24 -14.81
N LEU A 489 26.89 7.56 -15.34
CA LEU A 489 27.24 8.91 -15.76
C LEU A 489 27.06 9.01 -17.29
N PRO A 490 26.50 10.12 -17.80
CA PRO A 490 26.40 10.32 -19.23
C PRO A 490 27.77 10.70 -19.81
N GLU A 491 28.01 10.30 -21.04
CA GLU A 491 29.26 10.58 -21.73
C GLU A 491 29.24 12.00 -22.34
N PRO A 492 30.27 12.83 -22.13
CA PRO A 492 30.35 14.13 -22.78
C PRO A 492 30.55 13.99 -24.29
N LYS A 493 29.83 14.81 -25.06
CA LYS A 493 29.95 14.93 -26.52
C LYS A 493 30.30 16.38 -26.91
N GLU A 494 29.85 16.85 -28.06
CA GLU A 494 30.14 18.19 -28.60
C GLU A 494 29.40 19.34 -27.89
N VAL A 495 29.93 20.56 -28.06
CA VAL A 495 29.19 21.80 -27.78
C VAL A 495 28.21 22.01 -28.94
N VAL A 496 26.92 22.11 -28.62
CA VAL A 496 25.84 22.20 -29.62
C VAL A 496 25.31 23.63 -29.80
N PHE A 497 25.55 24.50 -28.82
CA PHE A 497 25.04 25.87 -28.83
C PHE A 497 25.98 26.82 -28.10
N VAL A 498 26.14 28.03 -28.64
CA VAL A 498 26.92 29.13 -28.04
C VAL A 498 26.05 30.39 -28.03
N ALA A 499 25.98 31.06 -26.89
CA ALA A 499 25.16 32.26 -26.65
C ALA A 499 25.89 33.56 -27.07
N ASP A 500 26.35 33.60 -28.32
CA ASP A 500 27.27 34.61 -28.88
C ASP A 500 26.60 35.84 -29.54
N GLN A 501 25.28 35.92 -29.59
CA GLN A 501 24.60 37.11 -30.12
C GLN A 501 24.64 38.26 -29.10
N PRO A 502 24.58 39.53 -29.56
CA PRO A 502 24.73 40.71 -28.68
C PRO A 502 23.71 40.82 -27.54
N TRP A 503 22.58 40.12 -27.63
CA TRP A 503 21.49 40.12 -26.66
C TRP A 503 21.44 38.85 -25.78
N GLU A 504 22.32 37.88 -26.02
CA GLU A 504 22.42 36.63 -25.27
C GLU A 504 23.41 36.76 -24.12
N GLY A 505 24.67 36.32 -24.30
CA GLY A 505 25.75 36.56 -23.35
C GLY A 505 26.11 35.41 -22.42
N ASN A 506 27.06 35.69 -21.52
CA ASN A 506 27.73 34.75 -20.60
C ASN A 506 26.89 34.27 -19.40
N THR A 507 25.65 34.74 -19.26
CA THR A 507 24.74 34.38 -18.16
C THR A 507 23.40 33.84 -18.69
N SER A 508 23.40 33.44 -19.97
CA SER A 508 22.27 32.77 -20.62
C SER A 508 21.97 31.44 -19.93
N GLY A 509 20.70 31.12 -19.73
CA GLY A 509 20.30 30.04 -18.83
C GLY A 509 18.85 29.59 -18.99
N TYR A 510 18.43 28.68 -18.12
CA TYR A 510 17.07 28.12 -18.07
C TYR A 510 16.58 27.59 -19.42
N TYR A 511 17.47 26.95 -20.16
CA TYR A 511 17.16 26.36 -21.46
C TYR A 511 16.09 25.27 -21.30
N ALA A 512 14.99 25.45 -22.02
CA ALA A 512 13.89 24.52 -22.14
C ALA A 512 13.89 23.98 -23.57
N LEU A 513 14.26 22.70 -23.72
CA LEU A 513 14.34 21.99 -24.98
C LEU A 513 13.19 20.98 -25.05
N PHE A 514 12.51 20.91 -26.19
CA PHE A 514 11.50 19.87 -26.42
C PHE A 514 11.35 19.54 -27.90
N GLN A 515 10.87 18.33 -28.19
CA GLN A 515 10.60 17.87 -29.55
C GLN A 515 9.17 18.25 -29.98
N ASP A 516 9.05 18.74 -31.21
CA ASP A 516 7.81 19.15 -31.85
C ASP A 516 7.74 18.62 -33.28
N GLY A 517 7.31 17.37 -33.41
CA GLY A 517 7.38 16.64 -34.68
C GLY A 517 8.84 16.40 -35.06
N ASP A 518 9.21 16.80 -36.27
CA ASP A 518 10.56 16.65 -36.81
C ASP A 518 11.53 17.77 -36.37
N LEU A 519 11.04 18.75 -35.60
CA LEU A 519 11.85 19.85 -35.08
C LEU A 519 12.10 19.71 -33.58
N TYR A 520 13.30 20.10 -33.17
CA TYR A 520 13.65 20.35 -31.79
C TYR A 520 13.63 21.86 -31.56
N ARG A 521 12.98 22.29 -30.48
CA ARG A 521 12.84 23.71 -30.13
C ARG A 521 13.55 23.98 -28.83
N MET A 522 14.11 25.17 -28.71
CA MET A 522 14.77 25.65 -27.51
C MET A 522 14.31 27.07 -27.19
N VAL A 523 13.77 27.25 -25.98
CA VAL A 523 13.47 28.58 -25.41
C VAL A 523 14.43 28.79 -24.23
N TYR A 524 15.05 29.95 -24.16
CA TYR A 524 16.11 30.20 -23.17
C TYR A 524 16.21 31.68 -22.82
N ARG A 525 16.84 31.97 -21.68
CA ARG A 525 17.15 33.35 -21.27
C ARG A 525 18.42 33.82 -21.96
N GLY A 526 18.39 35.04 -22.52
CA GLY A 526 19.57 35.85 -22.84
C GLY A 526 19.89 36.83 -21.72
N TRP A 527 21.12 36.80 -21.21
CA TRP A 527 21.63 37.79 -20.27
C TRP A 527 23.17 37.90 -20.24
N GLN A 528 23.68 39.13 -20.35
CA GLN A 528 25.12 39.43 -20.34
C GLN A 528 25.55 40.21 -19.10
N HIS A 529 26.62 39.75 -18.45
CA HIS A 529 27.31 40.46 -17.36
C HIS A 529 28.72 40.91 -17.75
N ASP A 530 29.13 42.05 -17.19
CA ASP A 530 30.51 42.53 -17.28
C ASP A 530 31.45 41.82 -16.28
N GLN A 531 32.73 42.17 -16.31
CA GLN A 531 33.76 41.60 -15.41
C GLN A 531 33.53 41.89 -13.92
N LYS A 532 32.63 42.84 -13.58
CA LYS A 532 32.23 43.15 -12.20
C LYS A 532 30.93 42.45 -11.82
N MET A 533 30.48 41.48 -12.62
CA MET A 533 29.20 40.79 -12.48
C MET A 533 28.02 41.77 -12.44
N LYS A 534 28.09 42.87 -13.20
CA LYS A 534 26.97 43.78 -13.40
C LYS A 534 26.28 43.48 -14.72
N ALA A 535 24.96 43.31 -14.68
CA ALA A 535 24.14 43.14 -15.87
C ALA A 535 24.31 44.34 -16.82
N THR A 536 24.55 44.04 -18.10
CA THR A 536 24.74 45.07 -19.14
C THR A 536 23.42 45.46 -19.81
N HIS A 537 22.39 44.61 -19.69
CA HIS A 537 21.04 44.84 -20.19
C HIS A 537 20.01 44.04 -19.35
N PRO A 538 18.70 44.35 -19.47
CA PRO A 538 17.63 43.54 -18.89
C PRO A 538 17.59 42.13 -19.47
N GLU A 539 17.09 41.18 -18.69
CA GLU A 539 16.90 39.80 -19.14
C GLU A 539 15.85 39.71 -20.25
N ILE A 540 16.08 38.83 -21.21
CA ILE A 540 15.18 38.60 -22.35
C ILE A 540 15.01 37.10 -22.61
N THR A 541 13.95 36.73 -23.32
CA THR A 541 13.71 35.34 -23.73
C THR A 541 13.93 35.19 -25.22
N CYS A 542 14.73 34.20 -25.60
CA CYS A 542 15.16 33.92 -26.95
C CYS A 542 14.70 32.53 -27.40
N TYR A 543 14.75 32.28 -28.71
CA TYR A 543 14.33 31.03 -29.33
C TYR A 543 15.36 30.51 -30.34
N ALA A 544 15.56 29.19 -30.36
CA ALA A 544 16.33 28.49 -31.39
C ALA A 544 15.62 27.19 -31.80
N GLU A 545 15.95 26.70 -32.99
CA GLU A 545 15.39 25.46 -33.53
C GLU A 545 16.46 24.60 -34.20
N SER A 546 16.24 23.28 -34.23
CA SER A 546 17.15 22.30 -34.80
C SER A 546 16.34 21.17 -35.46
N SER A 547 16.88 20.58 -36.53
CA SER A 547 16.31 19.39 -37.16
C SER A 547 16.91 18.07 -36.64
N ASP A 548 17.99 18.14 -35.85
CA ASP A 548 18.76 16.96 -35.41
C ASP A 548 19.14 16.99 -33.93
N GLY A 549 18.79 18.06 -33.20
CA GLY A 549 19.10 18.26 -31.79
C GLY A 549 20.58 18.59 -31.51
N ILE A 550 21.40 18.75 -32.55
CA ILE A 550 22.86 18.97 -32.48
C ILE A 550 23.20 20.33 -33.10
N HIS A 551 22.70 20.62 -34.30
CA HIS A 551 22.93 21.88 -35.00
C HIS A 551 21.73 22.81 -34.80
N TRP A 552 21.96 23.90 -34.08
CA TRP A 552 20.92 24.85 -33.71
C TRP A 552 20.98 26.13 -34.54
N VAL A 553 19.83 26.53 -35.07
CA VAL A 553 19.63 27.77 -35.83
C VAL A 553 18.92 28.79 -34.95
N LYS A 554 19.40 30.03 -34.97
CA LYS A 554 18.77 31.19 -34.33
C LYS A 554 17.99 31.96 -35.43
N PRO A 555 16.69 31.68 -35.64
CA PRO A 555 15.96 32.32 -36.73
C PRO A 555 15.79 33.82 -36.47
N ASN A 556 15.87 34.63 -37.53
CA ASN A 556 15.45 36.03 -37.45
C ASN A 556 13.91 36.09 -37.40
N LEU A 557 13.35 36.52 -36.28
CA LEU A 557 11.92 36.53 -36.02
C LEU A 557 11.26 37.88 -36.31
N GLY A 558 12.01 38.99 -36.28
CA GLY A 558 11.47 40.32 -36.56
C GLY A 558 10.44 40.83 -35.53
N LEU A 559 10.40 40.25 -34.32
CA LEU A 559 9.33 40.52 -33.33
C LEU A 559 9.65 41.70 -32.41
N PHE A 560 10.84 41.73 -31.81
CA PHE A 560 11.24 42.73 -30.81
C PHE A 560 12.39 43.60 -31.32
N GLU A 561 12.40 44.88 -30.94
CA GLU A 561 13.49 45.79 -31.27
C GLU A 561 14.62 45.68 -30.24
N TRP A 562 15.84 45.46 -30.72
CA TRP A 562 17.08 45.43 -29.94
C TRP A 562 18.11 46.35 -30.57
N ASN A 563 18.55 47.37 -29.83
CA ASN A 563 19.57 48.33 -30.28
C ASN A 563 19.29 48.92 -31.68
N GLY A 564 18.02 49.24 -31.96
CA GLY A 564 17.57 49.84 -33.23
C GLY A 564 17.33 48.86 -34.38
N SER A 565 17.43 47.54 -34.17
CA SER A 565 17.10 46.52 -35.19
C SER A 565 16.16 45.45 -34.65
N LYS A 566 15.34 44.86 -35.52
CA LYS A 566 14.52 43.68 -35.22
C LYS A 566 15.15 42.35 -35.69
N ASP A 567 16.39 42.41 -36.21
CA ASP A 567 17.12 41.24 -36.70
C ASP A 567 17.66 40.40 -35.55
N ASN A 568 16.78 39.66 -34.90
CA ASN A 568 17.08 38.85 -33.72
C ASN A 568 16.10 37.68 -33.57
N ASN A 569 16.38 36.81 -32.60
CA ASN A 569 15.59 35.63 -32.25
C ASN A 569 14.85 35.79 -30.90
N ILE A 570 14.53 37.03 -30.51
CA ILE A 570 13.86 37.33 -29.25
C ILE A 570 12.37 37.03 -29.38
N VAL A 571 11.82 36.34 -28.37
CA VAL A 571 10.39 35.96 -28.30
C VAL A 571 9.64 36.62 -27.15
N TRP A 572 10.35 37.19 -26.17
CA TRP A 572 9.72 37.95 -25.09
C TRP A 572 10.66 38.96 -24.44
N MET A 573 10.15 40.18 -24.22
CA MET A 573 10.77 41.22 -23.40
C MET A 573 9.73 41.76 -22.42
N GLY A 574 9.88 41.45 -21.12
CA GLY A 574 8.96 41.94 -20.09
C GLY A 574 9.00 41.13 -18.80
N PRO A 575 8.01 41.31 -17.89
CA PRO A 575 7.76 40.41 -16.78
C PRO A 575 7.75 38.94 -17.27
N GLY A 576 8.44 38.04 -16.57
CA GLY A 576 8.62 36.65 -17.01
C GLY A 576 9.93 36.35 -17.72
N SER A 577 10.69 37.34 -18.22
CA SER A 577 11.91 37.05 -18.99
C SER A 577 13.03 36.35 -18.20
N HIS A 578 12.99 36.35 -16.86
CA HIS A 578 14.03 35.78 -16.00
C HIS A 578 14.18 34.25 -16.15
N ASN A 579 13.07 33.50 -16.11
CA ASN A 579 13.09 32.02 -16.00
C ASN A 579 11.95 31.37 -16.79
N PHE A 580 11.67 31.95 -17.95
CA PHE A 580 10.64 31.52 -18.88
C PHE A 580 10.84 30.08 -19.33
N THR A 581 10.02 29.15 -18.83
CA THR A 581 10.15 27.72 -19.14
C THR A 581 8.98 27.27 -19.99
N ALA A 582 9.21 27.17 -21.31
CA ALA A 582 8.21 26.79 -22.29
C ALA A 582 8.12 25.27 -22.48
N PHE A 583 6.91 24.78 -22.75
CA PHE A 583 6.65 23.40 -23.13
C PHE A 583 5.58 23.31 -24.22
N ARG A 584 5.62 22.23 -25.00
CA ARG A 584 4.51 21.83 -25.86
C ARG A 584 3.46 21.12 -25.03
N ASP A 585 2.23 21.61 -25.07
CA ASP A 585 1.13 21.01 -24.34
C ASP A 585 0.64 19.75 -25.07
N THR A 586 0.73 18.60 -24.39
CA THR A 586 0.30 17.29 -24.89
C THR A 586 -1.10 16.93 -24.41
N ASN A 587 -1.81 17.82 -23.71
CA ASN A 587 -3.21 17.65 -23.41
C ASN A 587 -3.99 17.50 -24.75
N PRO A 588 -4.71 16.39 -24.97
CA PRO A 588 -5.49 16.18 -26.19
C PRO A 588 -6.57 17.24 -26.41
N ASP A 589 -7.03 17.90 -25.33
CA ASP A 589 -8.04 18.96 -25.37
C ASP A 589 -7.43 20.37 -25.48
N CYS A 590 -6.11 20.47 -25.67
CA CYS A 590 -5.44 21.75 -25.78
C CYS A 590 -5.89 22.53 -27.05
N SER A 591 -6.29 23.78 -26.86
CA SER A 591 -6.65 24.66 -27.97
C SER A 591 -5.45 24.96 -28.88
N PRO A 592 -5.62 25.10 -30.21
CA PRO A 592 -4.53 25.47 -31.12
C PRO A 592 -3.78 26.75 -30.72
N GLU A 593 -4.49 27.72 -30.15
CA GLU A 593 -3.96 29.02 -29.68
C GLU A 593 -3.10 28.92 -28.40
N ALA A 594 -3.11 27.76 -27.74
CA ALA A 594 -2.37 27.47 -26.51
C ALA A 594 -1.51 26.21 -26.64
N ARG A 595 -1.18 25.80 -27.88
CA ARG A 595 -0.36 24.63 -28.20
C ARG A 595 0.96 24.60 -27.43
N TYR A 596 1.52 25.77 -27.14
CA TYR A 596 2.66 25.93 -26.24
C TYR A 596 2.26 26.78 -25.06
N LYS A 597 2.79 26.42 -23.89
CA LYS A 597 2.54 27.10 -22.62
C LYS A 597 3.86 27.34 -21.91
N ALA A 598 3.88 28.29 -20.99
CA ALA A 598 5.04 28.51 -20.13
C ALA A 598 4.61 29.04 -18.76
N LEU A 599 5.44 28.76 -17.76
CA LEU A 599 5.44 29.47 -16.48
C LEU A 599 6.69 30.34 -16.39
N ALA A 600 6.54 31.53 -15.84
CA ALA A 600 7.66 32.42 -15.58
C ALA A 600 7.38 33.37 -14.42
N GLY A 601 8.40 33.73 -13.64
CA GLY A 601 8.27 34.66 -12.53
C GLY A 601 7.84 36.05 -13.00
N SER A 602 6.82 36.63 -12.38
CA SER A 602 6.26 37.95 -12.69
C SER A 602 7.23 39.13 -12.52
N GLY A 603 8.48 38.90 -12.10
CA GLY A 603 9.48 39.94 -11.83
C GLY A 603 9.27 40.68 -10.49
N GLY A 604 10.35 41.25 -9.95
CA GLY A 604 10.34 42.00 -8.69
C GLY A 604 11.74 42.50 -8.25
N LYS A 605 11.83 43.26 -7.15
CA LYS A 605 13.11 43.81 -6.66
C LYS A 605 14.06 42.69 -6.23
N GLY A 606 15.28 42.69 -6.78
CA GLY A 606 16.32 41.71 -6.43
C GLY A 606 16.08 40.30 -6.94
N GLY A 607 15.24 40.11 -7.97
CA GLY A 607 14.94 38.80 -8.56
C GLY A 607 13.83 38.01 -7.86
N LEU A 608 13.35 38.48 -6.70
CA LEU A 608 12.21 37.87 -6.00
C LEU A 608 10.91 38.22 -6.71
N SER A 609 10.28 37.23 -7.33
CA SER A 609 8.98 37.37 -7.96
C SER A 609 7.85 36.99 -6.97
N PRO A 610 6.75 37.76 -6.91
CA PRO A 610 5.58 37.46 -6.06
C PRO A 610 4.74 36.28 -6.57
N GLY A 611 5.01 35.75 -7.78
CA GLY A 611 4.29 34.60 -8.31
C GLY A 611 4.62 34.30 -9.78
N LEU A 612 4.16 33.14 -10.27
CA LEU A 612 4.33 32.70 -11.64
C LEU A 612 3.19 33.19 -12.54
N LEU A 613 3.53 33.86 -13.64
CA LEU A 613 2.62 34.17 -14.74
C LEU A 613 2.50 32.96 -15.66
N ALA A 614 1.29 32.76 -16.19
CA ALA A 614 1.02 31.77 -17.23
C ALA A 614 1.07 32.42 -18.62
N PHE A 615 1.75 31.78 -19.56
CA PHE A 615 1.85 32.21 -20.94
C PHE A 615 1.31 31.14 -21.87
N GLN A 616 0.86 31.58 -23.05
CA GLN A 616 0.49 30.68 -24.15
C GLN A 616 0.97 31.20 -25.50
N SER A 617 1.12 30.29 -26.46
CA SER A 617 1.49 30.55 -27.84
C SER A 617 0.94 29.47 -28.77
N ALA A 618 0.62 29.84 -30.01
CA ALA A 618 0.23 28.90 -31.06
C ALA A 618 1.45 28.29 -31.79
N ASP A 619 2.60 28.98 -31.79
CA ASP A 619 3.76 28.67 -32.64
C ASP A 619 5.11 28.61 -31.88
N CYS A 620 5.08 28.84 -30.56
CA CYS A 620 6.22 28.93 -29.65
C CYS A 620 7.09 30.20 -29.85
N LYS A 621 6.67 31.11 -30.72
CA LYS A 621 7.43 32.32 -31.10
C LYS A 621 6.71 33.58 -30.65
N VAL A 622 5.41 33.67 -30.90
CA VAL A 622 4.57 34.78 -30.45
C VAL A 622 3.85 34.38 -29.17
N TRP A 623 4.22 35.00 -28.05
CA TRP A 623 3.69 34.69 -26.72
C TRP A 623 2.74 35.78 -26.23
N LYS A 624 1.73 35.36 -25.47
CA LYS A 624 0.87 36.25 -24.69
C LYS A 624 0.73 35.74 -23.26
N VAL A 625 0.60 36.66 -22.32
CA VAL A 625 0.22 36.35 -20.94
C VAL A 625 -1.25 35.92 -20.95
N VAL A 626 -1.59 34.84 -20.26
CA VAL A 626 -2.97 34.31 -20.20
C VAL A 626 -3.86 35.18 -19.31
N ARG A 627 -3.31 35.66 -18.19
CA ARG A 627 -3.91 36.65 -17.28
C ARG A 627 -2.83 37.40 -16.51
N ASP A 628 -3.12 38.62 -16.07
CA ASP A 628 -2.15 39.48 -15.38
C ASP A 628 -1.79 38.99 -13.97
N GLU A 629 -2.70 38.27 -13.30
CA GLU A 629 -2.48 37.73 -11.97
C GLU A 629 -1.68 36.42 -11.99
N PRO A 630 -0.69 36.25 -11.09
CA PRO A 630 0.01 34.99 -10.94
C PRO A 630 -0.92 33.78 -10.71
N VAL A 631 -0.57 32.64 -11.29
CA VAL A 631 -1.28 31.35 -11.12
C VAL A 631 -0.76 30.54 -9.94
N ILE A 632 0.49 30.79 -9.52
CA ILE A 632 1.13 30.17 -8.36
C ILE A 632 1.87 31.26 -7.58
N THR A 633 1.66 31.36 -6.26
CA THR A 633 2.22 32.44 -5.42
C THR A 633 3.05 31.94 -4.23
N ASN A 634 2.96 30.65 -3.89
CA ASN A 634 3.67 30.09 -2.74
C ASN A 634 5.01 29.45 -3.15
N GLY A 635 6.10 30.22 -3.13
CA GLY A 635 7.41 29.69 -3.51
C GLY A 635 8.49 30.76 -3.65
N ALA A 636 9.62 30.33 -4.22
CA ALA A 636 10.76 31.17 -4.56
C ALA A 636 11.03 31.06 -6.07
N PHE A 637 10.55 32.06 -6.81
CA PHE A 637 10.42 31.99 -8.27
C PHE A 637 11.56 32.69 -9.03
N ASP A 638 12.80 32.66 -8.52
CA ASP A 638 14.03 33.19 -9.15
C ASP A 638 14.90 32.07 -9.79
N SER A 639 14.32 30.87 -9.99
CA SER A 639 14.96 29.71 -10.62
C SER A 639 14.06 29.12 -11.71
N GLN A 640 14.45 28.03 -12.37
CA GLN A 640 13.61 27.34 -13.35
C GLN A 640 12.29 26.87 -12.70
N ASN A 641 11.15 27.31 -13.24
CA ASN A 641 9.81 26.89 -12.81
C ASN A 641 9.12 26.27 -14.02
N LEU A 642 8.86 24.97 -13.95
CA LEU A 642 8.37 24.22 -15.09
C LEU A 642 6.99 23.64 -14.83
N ALA A 643 6.28 23.38 -15.91
CA ALA A 643 5.04 22.65 -15.90
C ALA A 643 4.90 21.84 -17.19
N PHE A 644 4.08 20.80 -17.15
CA PHE A 644 3.75 19.97 -18.31
C PHE A 644 2.44 19.23 -18.04
N TRP A 645 1.86 18.65 -19.10
CA TRP A 645 0.72 17.75 -18.98
C TRP A 645 1.20 16.33 -18.62
N ASP A 646 0.78 15.82 -17.46
CA ASP A 646 0.95 14.42 -17.08
C ASP A 646 -0.12 13.58 -17.80
N THR A 647 0.29 12.92 -18.88
CA THR A 647 -0.59 12.08 -19.71
C THR A 647 -1.20 10.91 -18.95
N ASP A 648 -0.50 10.37 -17.95
CA ASP A 648 -0.97 9.20 -17.21
C ASP A 648 -2.08 9.59 -16.21
N ARG A 649 -1.93 10.77 -15.59
CA ARG A 649 -2.87 11.29 -14.58
C ARG A 649 -3.90 12.26 -15.14
N LYS A 650 -3.77 12.65 -16.41
CA LYS A 650 -4.65 13.58 -17.13
C LYS A 650 -4.80 14.90 -16.35
N GLU A 651 -3.67 15.51 -16.03
CA GLU A 651 -3.58 16.80 -15.33
C GLU A 651 -2.29 17.53 -15.66
N TYR A 652 -2.29 18.85 -15.50
CA TYR A 652 -1.06 19.62 -15.47
C TYR A 652 -0.36 19.44 -14.13
N ARG A 653 0.97 19.37 -14.17
CA ARG A 653 1.81 19.34 -12.99
C ARG A 653 2.91 20.38 -13.12
N ALA A 654 3.20 21.08 -12.03
CA ALA A 654 4.26 22.08 -11.96
C ALA A 654 5.28 21.72 -10.89
N TYR A 655 6.51 22.18 -11.09
CA TYR A 655 7.62 22.08 -10.13
C TYR A 655 8.37 23.40 -10.03
N TRP A 656 8.54 23.87 -8.81
CA TRP A 656 9.26 25.11 -8.52
C TRP A 656 9.99 25.02 -7.18
N ARG A 657 10.82 26.02 -6.91
CA ARG A 657 11.66 26.08 -5.73
C ARG A 657 10.92 26.74 -4.56
N TYR A 658 11.23 26.32 -3.34
CA TYR A 658 10.92 27.05 -2.11
C TYR A 658 12.10 26.95 -1.12
N PHE A 659 11.91 27.41 0.11
CA PHE A 659 12.88 27.20 1.20
C PHE A 659 12.26 26.32 2.28
N GLY A 660 12.85 25.15 2.51
CA GLY A 660 12.48 24.19 3.55
C GLY A 660 13.73 23.79 4.33
N ASP A 661 13.63 23.65 5.65
CA ASP A 661 14.74 23.28 6.55
C ASP A 661 16.03 24.09 6.35
N GLY A 662 15.89 25.38 6.04
CA GLY A 662 17.01 26.29 5.81
C GLY A 662 17.74 26.11 4.46
N VAL A 663 17.32 25.16 3.62
CA VAL A 663 17.90 24.93 2.28
C VAL A 663 16.91 25.26 1.16
N ARG A 664 17.41 25.24 -0.07
CA ARG A 664 16.57 25.36 -1.27
C ARG A 664 15.98 23.99 -1.57
N ALA A 665 14.67 23.89 -1.59
CA ALA A 665 13.94 22.65 -1.80
C ALA A 665 12.95 22.80 -2.96
N ILE A 666 12.31 21.69 -3.37
CA ILE A 666 11.42 21.63 -4.52
C ILE A 666 10.01 21.28 -4.04
N ARG A 667 9.02 21.90 -4.65
CA ARG A 667 7.59 21.72 -4.40
C ARG A 667 6.85 21.46 -5.70
N THR A 668 5.69 20.82 -5.61
CA THR A 668 4.79 20.55 -6.73
C THR A 668 3.35 20.95 -6.42
N ALA A 669 2.55 21.14 -7.48
CA ALA A 669 1.10 21.19 -7.44
C ALA A 669 0.53 20.68 -8.77
N THR A 670 -0.78 20.43 -8.77
CA THR A 670 -1.54 19.93 -9.91
C THR A 670 -2.60 20.92 -10.36
N SER A 671 -3.02 20.84 -11.61
CA SER A 671 -4.12 21.65 -12.15
C SER A 671 -4.85 20.89 -13.26
N LYS A 672 -6.17 21.04 -13.36
CA LYS A 672 -6.93 20.52 -14.51
C LYS A 672 -6.95 21.46 -15.71
N ASP A 673 -6.68 22.75 -15.52
CA ASP A 673 -6.87 23.78 -16.54
C ASP A 673 -5.65 24.70 -16.77
N PHE A 674 -4.54 24.43 -16.07
CA PHE A 674 -3.29 25.21 -16.08
C PHE A 674 -3.36 26.58 -15.36
N LEU A 675 -4.51 26.97 -14.82
CA LEU A 675 -4.75 28.27 -14.21
C LEU A 675 -5.04 28.18 -12.71
N HIS A 676 -5.74 27.13 -12.29
CA HIS A 676 -6.07 26.87 -10.89
C HIS A 676 -5.26 25.70 -10.38
N TRP A 677 -4.37 25.95 -9.43
CA TRP A 677 -3.43 24.98 -8.89
C TRP A 677 -3.83 24.55 -7.48
N GLU A 678 -3.85 23.24 -7.26
CA GLU A 678 -4.26 22.57 -6.02
C GLU A 678 -3.32 21.40 -5.70
N ASN A 679 -3.54 20.72 -4.57
CA ASN A 679 -2.71 19.60 -4.09
C ASN A 679 -1.22 19.99 -3.98
N GLU A 680 -0.96 21.15 -3.41
CA GLU A 680 0.41 21.62 -3.18
C GLU A 680 1.12 20.71 -2.18
N ALA A 681 2.31 20.21 -2.56
CA ALA A 681 3.09 19.29 -1.75
C ALA A 681 4.60 19.53 -1.90
N ASP A 682 5.32 19.44 -0.77
CA ASP A 682 6.78 19.42 -0.76
C ASP A 682 7.28 18.06 -1.24
N LEU A 683 8.37 18.03 -2.01
CA LEU A 683 8.95 16.76 -2.43
C LEU A 683 9.58 16.05 -1.23
N ALA A 684 9.26 14.77 -1.09
CA ALA A 684 9.78 13.90 -0.05
C ALA A 684 10.82 12.93 -0.63
N TYR A 685 11.77 12.52 0.20
CA TYR A 685 12.87 11.61 -0.16
C TYR A 685 13.00 10.49 0.89
N PRO A 686 13.61 9.34 0.55
CA PRO A 686 13.89 8.28 1.51
C PRO A 686 14.62 8.78 2.77
N GLU A 687 14.34 8.16 3.91
CA GLU A 687 15.00 8.47 5.18
C GLU A 687 16.53 8.39 5.04
N GLY A 688 17.24 9.32 5.67
CA GLY A 688 18.70 9.41 5.59
C GLY A 688 19.23 10.14 4.35
N THR A 689 18.37 10.56 3.41
CA THR A 689 18.77 11.42 2.29
C THR A 689 19.32 12.77 2.81
N PRO A 690 20.54 13.20 2.41
CA PRO A 690 21.11 14.46 2.91
C PRO A 690 20.25 15.69 2.62
N VAL A 691 20.29 16.68 3.51
CA VAL A 691 19.63 17.98 3.29
C VAL A 691 20.61 18.89 2.53
N GLU A 692 20.31 19.16 1.25
CA GLU A 692 21.20 19.91 0.33
C GLU A 692 20.42 21.00 -0.42
N HIS A 693 21.09 22.06 -0.87
CA HIS A 693 20.42 23.10 -1.66
C HIS A 693 20.18 22.62 -3.11
N LEU A 694 18.93 22.44 -3.49
CA LEU A 694 18.50 22.13 -4.86
C LEU A 694 18.04 23.42 -5.56
N TYR A 695 18.81 23.88 -6.55
CA TYR A 695 18.62 25.19 -7.17
C TYR A 695 17.64 25.14 -8.34
N THR A 696 17.88 24.30 -9.34
CA THR A 696 16.93 23.94 -10.41
C THR A 696 16.41 22.51 -10.17
N ASN A 697 15.40 22.09 -10.92
CA ASN A 697 14.80 20.76 -10.77
C ASN A 697 14.89 19.89 -12.03
N ALA A 698 14.67 20.45 -13.22
CA ALA A 698 14.65 19.74 -14.51
C ALA A 698 13.80 18.44 -14.48
N ILE A 699 12.68 18.43 -13.75
CA ILE A 699 11.77 17.28 -13.65
C ILE A 699 10.92 17.17 -14.90
N GLN A 700 10.80 15.97 -15.46
CA GLN A 700 9.95 15.65 -16.61
C GLN A 700 9.49 14.19 -16.55
N LYS A 701 8.50 13.85 -17.38
CA LYS A 701 8.12 12.46 -17.63
C LYS A 701 9.21 11.78 -18.45
N TYR A 702 9.53 10.52 -18.14
CA TYR A 702 10.44 9.76 -18.99
C TYR A 702 9.69 9.29 -20.24
N PHE A 703 10.05 9.80 -21.42
CA PHE A 703 9.28 9.60 -22.65
C PHE A 703 9.12 8.12 -23.07
N ARG A 704 10.04 7.22 -22.69
CA ARG A 704 9.91 5.77 -22.93
C ARG A 704 9.12 5.02 -21.86
N ALA A 705 9.02 5.57 -20.65
CA ALA A 705 8.23 5.01 -19.56
C ALA A 705 7.47 6.13 -18.83
N PRO A 706 6.37 6.65 -19.42
CA PRO A 706 5.72 7.86 -18.92
C PRO A 706 5.34 7.79 -17.44
N HIS A 707 4.96 6.62 -16.92
CA HIS A 707 4.65 6.43 -15.50
C HIS A 707 5.79 6.78 -14.53
N LEU A 708 7.01 7.04 -15.02
CA LEU A 708 8.15 7.54 -14.25
C LEU A 708 8.39 9.03 -14.50
N PHE A 709 8.66 9.76 -13.42
CA PHE A 709 9.27 11.08 -13.45
C PHE A 709 10.79 10.92 -13.29
N VAL A 710 11.54 11.66 -14.10
CA VAL A 710 12.99 11.78 -13.99
C VAL A 710 13.32 13.26 -13.81
N GLY A 711 14.13 13.56 -12.80
CA GLY A 711 14.60 14.91 -12.52
C GLY A 711 16.12 14.97 -12.43
N PHE A 712 16.65 16.12 -12.82
CA PHE A 712 18.06 16.45 -12.69
C PHE A 712 18.25 17.71 -11.84
N PRO A 713 17.86 17.68 -10.55
CA PRO A 713 17.97 18.86 -9.73
C PRO A 713 19.44 19.24 -9.59
N THR A 714 19.72 20.54 -9.68
CA THR A 714 21.09 21.01 -9.60
C THR A 714 21.42 21.37 -8.16
N ARG A 715 22.27 20.56 -7.52
CA ARG A 715 22.84 20.82 -6.20
C ARG A 715 23.72 22.07 -6.26
N PHE A 716 23.51 22.99 -5.34
CA PHE A 716 24.27 24.23 -5.21
C PHE A 716 25.10 24.21 -3.92
N GLU A 717 26.41 24.44 -4.04
CA GLU A 717 27.32 24.55 -2.89
C GLU A 717 27.45 26.04 -2.49
N PRO A 718 26.91 26.48 -1.34
CA PRO A 718 26.91 27.89 -0.99
C PRO A 718 28.29 28.53 -0.86
N LYS A 719 29.31 27.77 -0.44
CA LYS A 719 30.65 28.32 -0.22
C LYS A 719 31.37 28.65 -1.53
N SER A 720 31.35 27.74 -2.51
CA SER A 720 32.02 27.94 -3.80
C SER A 720 31.09 28.52 -4.87
N GLN A 721 29.77 28.52 -4.64
CA GLN A 721 28.73 28.82 -5.63
C GLN A 721 28.75 27.90 -6.86
N GLN A 722 29.44 26.77 -6.77
CA GLN A 722 29.47 25.78 -7.83
C GLN A 722 28.21 24.92 -7.77
N VAL A 723 27.94 24.29 -8.90
CA VAL A 723 26.70 23.54 -9.10
C VAL A 723 26.99 22.17 -9.70
N GLU A 724 26.23 21.17 -9.27
CA GLU A 724 26.33 19.79 -9.75
C GLU A 724 24.93 19.20 -9.94
N PRO A 725 24.58 18.75 -11.15
CA PRO A 725 23.34 18.02 -11.33
C PRO A 725 23.46 16.64 -10.71
N ILE A 726 22.39 16.20 -10.05
CA ILE A 726 22.22 14.84 -9.53
C ILE A 726 21.01 14.20 -10.21
N LEU A 727 20.80 12.90 -10.04
CA LEU A 727 19.61 12.19 -10.53
C LEU A 727 18.58 12.02 -9.41
N MET A 728 17.30 12.18 -9.74
CA MET A 728 16.21 11.64 -8.93
C MET A 728 15.07 11.10 -9.80
N THR A 729 14.34 10.11 -9.29
CA THR A 729 13.21 9.49 -9.99
C THR A 729 12.02 9.29 -9.07
N SER A 730 10.82 9.32 -9.62
CA SER A 730 9.58 9.11 -8.86
C SER A 730 8.52 8.41 -9.70
N ARG A 731 7.64 7.64 -9.06
CA ARG A 731 6.45 7.05 -9.69
C ARG A 731 5.21 7.90 -9.53
N ASP A 732 5.13 8.72 -8.48
CA ASP A 732 3.95 9.52 -8.11
C ASP A 732 4.11 11.03 -8.36
N GLY A 733 5.34 11.49 -8.57
CA GLY A 733 5.67 12.90 -8.78
C GLY A 733 5.79 13.71 -7.48
N VAL A 734 5.78 13.08 -6.31
CA VAL A 734 5.90 13.70 -4.97
C VAL A 734 7.03 13.05 -4.16
N HIS A 735 7.08 11.72 -4.11
CA HIS A 735 8.12 10.96 -3.42
C HIS A 735 9.21 10.55 -4.42
N PHE A 736 10.42 11.09 -4.26
CA PHE A 736 11.53 10.88 -5.18
C PHE A 736 12.65 10.07 -4.53
N ASN A 737 13.12 9.03 -5.22
CA ASN A 737 14.41 8.41 -4.91
C ASN A 737 15.53 9.30 -5.46
N ARG A 738 16.48 9.71 -4.62
CA ARG A 738 17.52 10.69 -4.96
C ARG A 738 18.91 10.10 -4.82
N TRP A 739 19.71 10.24 -5.87
CA TRP A 739 21.10 9.79 -5.91
C TRP A 739 22.02 10.93 -5.49
N ALA A 740 22.91 10.68 -4.52
CA ALA A 740 23.77 11.73 -3.95
C ALA A 740 24.95 12.12 -4.87
N ASP A 741 25.40 11.17 -5.70
CA ASP A 741 26.52 11.38 -6.61
C ASP A 741 26.11 12.26 -7.79
N PRO A 742 26.98 13.21 -8.21
CA PRO A 742 26.69 14.08 -9.33
C PRO A 742 26.75 13.32 -10.65
N VAL A 743 25.71 13.47 -11.49
CA VAL A 743 25.68 12.83 -12.82
C VAL A 743 26.67 13.49 -13.79
N ILE A 744 26.94 14.79 -13.62
CA ILE A 744 27.99 15.49 -14.33
C ILE A 744 28.89 16.13 -13.27
N PRO A 745 30.02 15.50 -12.89
CA PRO A 745 30.91 16.03 -11.88
C PRO A 745 31.61 17.29 -12.39
N ARG A 746 32.04 18.17 -11.47
CA ARG A 746 32.79 19.41 -11.78
C ARG A 746 34.05 19.18 -12.62
N THR A 747 34.57 17.97 -12.60
CA THR A 747 35.81 17.56 -13.28
C THR A 747 35.61 17.09 -14.72
N ALA A 748 34.37 16.96 -15.22
CA ALA A 748 34.09 16.33 -16.51
C ALA A 748 33.16 17.15 -17.43
N PRO A 749 33.60 17.53 -18.66
CA PRO A 749 34.98 17.57 -19.16
C PRO A 749 35.85 18.66 -18.49
N LYS A 750 37.16 18.71 -18.81
CA LYS A 750 38.10 19.77 -18.33
C LYS A 750 37.52 21.17 -18.59
N ASP A 751 37.79 22.12 -17.70
CA ASP A 751 37.35 23.54 -17.74
C ASP A 751 35.88 23.81 -17.33
N ARG A 752 35.38 23.13 -16.28
CA ARG A 752 34.01 23.31 -15.75
C ARG A 752 33.92 23.69 -14.26
N ASP A 753 35.05 23.94 -13.61
CA ASP A 753 35.12 24.28 -12.18
C ASP A 753 34.77 25.76 -11.87
N HIS A 754 33.84 26.32 -12.62
CA HIS A 754 33.48 27.74 -12.60
C HIS A 754 32.15 27.98 -11.88
N ASN A 755 31.93 29.21 -11.42
CA ASN A 755 30.70 29.62 -10.75
C ASN A 755 29.48 29.24 -11.61
N ARG A 756 28.53 28.46 -11.06
CA ARG A 756 27.27 28.07 -11.72
C ARG A 756 27.40 27.46 -13.13
N SER A 757 28.56 26.90 -13.48
CA SER A 757 28.82 26.32 -14.81
C SER A 757 28.48 24.83 -14.90
N ASN A 758 27.24 24.45 -14.58
CA ASN A 758 26.80 23.05 -14.69
C ASN A 758 25.28 22.83 -14.54
N TYR A 759 24.42 23.78 -14.93
CA TYR A 759 22.97 23.53 -14.87
C TYR A 759 22.57 22.51 -15.92
N MET A 760 21.85 21.47 -15.51
CA MET A 760 21.12 20.63 -16.44
C MET A 760 19.95 21.42 -17.03
N THR A 761 19.81 21.31 -18.34
CA THR A 761 18.68 21.87 -19.07
C THR A 761 17.42 21.03 -18.82
N TRP A 762 16.25 21.59 -19.12
CA TRP A 762 15.02 20.80 -19.18
C TRP A 762 14.84 20.27 -20.60
N GLY A 763 14.66 18.96 -20.74
CA GLY A 763 14.58 18.27 -22.04
C GLY A 763 15.59 17.13 -22.19
N MET A 764 15.14 16.01 -22.75
CA MET A 764 15.98 14.87 -23.14
C MET A 764 15.41 14.22 -24.39
N PHE A 765 16.27 13.71 -25.28
CA PHE A 765 15.83 13.17 -26.58
C PHE A 765 16.59 11.91 -26.97
N GLN A 766 15.89 10.97 -27.59
CA GLN A 766 16.53 10.00 -28.47
C GLN A 766 16.61 10.62 -29.86
N LEU A 767 17.83 10.86 -30.36
CA LEU A 767 18.02 11.48 -31.68
C LEU A 767 17.88 10.42 -32.78
N PRO A 768 17.37 10.76 -33.99
CA PRO A 768 17.01 9.78 -35.02
C PRO A 768 18.16 8.84 -35.42
N ASP A 769 19.37 9.37 -35.54
CA ASP A 769 20.56 8.61 -35.93
C ASP A 769 21.32 7.98 -34.75
N GLN A 770 20.79 8.10 -33.53
CA GLN A 770 21.40 7.58 -32.29
C GLN A 770 20.39 6.76 -31.49
N PRO A 771 19.86 5.64 -32.05
CA PRO A 771 18.79 4.87 -31.42
C PRO A 771 19.20 4.17 -30.12
N ASN A 772 20.50 4.09 -29.82
CA ASN A 772 20.98 3.48 -28.57
C ASN A 772 21.26 4.51 -27.47
N ASP A 773 21.13 5.81 -27.77
CA ASP A 773 21.51 6.89 -26.86
C ASP A 773 20.37 7.88 -26.60
N ILE A 774 20.38 8.45 -25.40
CA ILE A 774 19.54 9.57 -24.98
C ILE A 774 20.45 10.77 -24.76
N SER A 775 20.22 11.82 -25.55
CA SER A 775 20.90 13.10 -25.42
C SER A 775 20.26 13.94 -24.31
N VAL A 776 21.13 14.45 -23.43
CA VAL A 776 20.83 15.44 -22.40
C VAL A 776 21.82 16.60 -22.53
N TYR A 777 21.52 17.76 -21.97
CA TYR A 777 22.33 18.96 -22.17
C TYR A 777 22.59 19.70 -20.87
N ALA A 778 23.79 20.27 -20.73
CA ALA A 778 24.19 21.07 -19.58
C ALA A 778 24.97 22.32 -19.98
N THR A 779 24.83 23.39 -19.19
CA THR A 779 25.45 24.70 -19.42
C THR A 779 26.95 24.71 -19.11
N GLU A 780 27.73 25.49 -19.85
CA GLU A 780 29.15 25.83 -19.59
C GLU A 780 29.35 27.35 -19.61
N ASN A 781 30.44 27.82 -18.99
CA ASN A 781 30.94 29.20 -19.06
C ASN A 781 29.98 30.26 -18.50
N TYR A 782 29.34 29.96 -17.38
CA TYR A 782 28.47 30.91 -16.69
C TYR A 782 29.30 31.96 -15.94
N TYR A 783 29.00 33.25 -16.11
CA TYR A 783 29.78 34.41 -15.62
C TYR A 783 31.22 34.53 -16.14
N GLU A 784 31.59 33.76 -17.16
CA GLU A 784 32.95 33.79 -17.70
C GLU A 784 33.14 34.90 -18.76
N SER A 785 34.40 35.14 -19.16
CA SER A 785 34.76 36.16 -20.16
C SER A 785 34.32 35.80 -21.59
N THR A 786 33.96 34.54 -21.82
CA THR A 786 33.46 34.03 -23.10
C THR A 786 31.95 33.77 -23.01
N PRO A 787 31.23 33.76 -24.15
CA PRO A 787 29.80 33.44 -24.15
C PRO A 787 29.46 32.11 -23.48
N GLY A 788 28.26 32.02 -22.91
CA GLY A 788 27.74 30.79 -22.33
C GLY A 788 27.55 29.72 -23.43
N ARG A 789 27.67 28.45 -23.07
CA ARG A 789 27.58 27.33 -24.03
C ARG A 789 26.68 26.21 -23.52
N LEU A 790 26.13 25.40 -24.42
CA LEU A 790 25.50 24.11 -24.10
C LEU A 790 26.33 22.97 -24.66
N ARG A 791 26.64 22.01 -23.80
CA ARG A 791 27.24 20.74 -24.18
C ARG A 791 26.18 19.64 -24.17
N ARG A 792 26.22 18.80 -25.19
CA ARG A 792 25.46 17.55 -25.23
C ARG A 792 26.22 16.45 -24.50
N PHE A 793 25.48 15.64 -23.75
CA PHE A 793 25.93 14.41 -23.14
C PHE A 793 24.99 13.28 -23.56
N THR A 794 25.44 12.04 -23.52
CA THR A 794 24.62 10.88 -23.88
C THR A 794 24.59 9.84 -22.78
N TYR A 795 23.39 9.41 -22.41
CA TYR A 795 23.16 8.14 -21.73
C TYR A 795 22.94 7.05 -22.78
N ARG A 796 23.30 5.80 -22.46
CA ARG A 796 22.63 4.66 -23.10
C ARG A 796 21.12 4.78 -22.84
N VAL A 797 20.27 4.39 -23.79
CA VAL A 797 18.83 4.25 -23.57
C VAL A 797 18.53 3.48 -22.28
N ASP A 798 17.67 4.06 -21.43
CA ASP A 798 17.32 3.60 -20.06
C ASP A 798 18.48 3.57 -19.05
N GLY A 799 19.69 3.91 -19.47
CA GLY A 799 20.92 3.77 -18.70
C GLY A 799 21.18 4.90 -17.70
N PHE A 800 20.17 5.34 -16.96
CA PHE A 800 20.36 6.25 -15.81
C PHE A 800 20.91 5.50 -14.60
N VAL A 801 20.38 4.29 -14.35
CA VAL A 801 20.78 3.35 -13.30
C VAL A 801 20.81 1.97 -13.93
N ALA A 802 21.81 1.16 -13.58
CA ALA A 802 21.85 -0.26 -13.93
C ALA A 802 21.87 -1.13 -12.68
N VAL A 803 21.26 -2.31 -12.77
CA VAL A 803 21.57 -3.42 -11.87
C VAL A 803 22.81 -4.11 -12.42
N LYS A 804 23.93 -4.00 -11.71
CA LYS A 804 25.23 -4.53 -12.14
C LYS A 804 25.57 -5.79 -11.37
N ALA A 805 26.06 -6.80 -12.08
CA ALA A 805 26.68 -8.00 -11.51
C ALA A 805 28.17 -8.07 -11.90
N GLY A 806 29.02 -8.38 -10.94
CA GLY A 806 30.47 -8.54 -11.12
C GLY A 806 30.85 -9.95 -11.55
N ASP A 807 32.10 -10.33 -11.27
CA ASP A 807 32.69 -11.61 -11.66
C ASP A 807 32.24 -12.78 -10.77
N GLN A 808 31.85 -12.49 -9.52
CA GLN A 808 31.23 -13.47 -8.63
C GLN A 808 29.77 -13.71 -9.04
N GLY A 809 29.13 -12.69 -9.61
CA GLY A 809 27.76 -12.73 -10.06
C GLY A 809 26.77 -12.80 -8.90
N GLY A 810 25.52 -13.10 -9.25
CA GLY A 810 24.45 -13.25 -8.29
C GLY A 810 23.08 -13.17 -8.95
N ALA A 811 22.10 -12.65 -8.20
CA ALA A 811 20.74 -12.56 -8.71
C ALA A 811 20.00 -11.30 -8.24
N LEU A 812 19.13 -10.81 -9.12
CA LEU A 812 18.05 -9.89 -8.80
C LEU A 812 16.74 -10.68 -8.82
N THR A 813 15.97 -10.64 -7.73
CA THR A 813 14.60 -11.18 -7.68
C THR A 813 13.61 -10.02 -7.62
N THR A 814 12.62 -10.01 -8.50
CA THR A 814 11.57 -9.00 -8.48
C THR A 814 10.56 -9.27 -7.37
N ARG A 815 9.77 -8.27 -7.00
CA ARG A 815 8.46 -8.52 -6.38
C ARG A 815 7.57 -9.30 -7.37
N PRO A 816 6.50 -9.96 -6.91
CA PRO A 816 5.53 -10.57 -7.81
C PRO A 816 4.93 -9.51 -8.75
N LEU A 817 4.70 -9.87 -10.01
CA LEU A 817 4.30 -8.98 -11.09
C LEU A 817 3.02 -9.47 -11.74
N ILE A 818 2.15 -8.54 -12.13
CA ILE A 818 1.04 -8.79 -13.05
C ILE A 818 1.38 -8.09 -14.36
N THR A 819 1.46 -8.85 -15.45
CA THR A 819 1.76 -8.36 -16.79
C THR A 819 0.57 -8.51 -17.72
N GLY A 820 0.48 -7.63 -18.72
CA GLY A 820 -0.55 -7.67 -19.77
C GLY A 820 -0.07 -8.30 -21.07
N ALA A 821 1.19 -8.75 -21.15
CA ALA A 821 1.75 -9.26 -22.40
C ALA A 821 2.73 -10.44 -22.18
N ASN A 822 3.04 -11.18 -23.25
CA ASN A 822 3.66 -12.51 -23.14
C ASN A 822 5.18 -12.52 -23.35
N GLN A 823 5.70 -11.64 -24.20
CA GLN A 823 7.11 -11.66 -24.57
C GLN A 823 7.92 -10.73 -23.68
N LEU A 824 8.68 -11.31 -22.75
CA LEU A 824 9.69 -10.56 -21.98
C LEU A 824 10.83 -10.12 -22.91
N VAL A 825 11.19 -8.84 -22.85
CA VAL A 825 12.37 -8.25 -23.52
C VAL A 825 13.24 -7.54 -22.50
N LEU A 826 14.57 -7.59 -22.69
CA LEU A 826 15.57 -7.00 -21.79
C LEU A 826 16.41 -5.95 -22.50
N ASN A 827 16.73 -4.86 -21.78
CA ASN A 827 17.84 -3.97 -22.10
C ASN A 827 19.03 -4.32 -21.20
N PHE A 828 20.08 -4.92 -21.78
CA PHE A 828 21.25 -5.36 -21.02
C PHE A 828 22.55 -5.27 -21.84
N LYS A 829 23.67 -5.32 -21.13
CA LYS A 829 25.01 -5.39 -21.71
C LYS A 829 25.93 -6.30 -20.90
N THR A 830 26.43 -7.37 -21.51
CA THR A 830 27.46 -8.23 -20.91
C THR A 830 28.86 -7.72 -21.20
N ARG A 831 29.75 -7.89 -20.23
CA ARG A 831 31.21 -7.83 -20.39
C ARG A 831 31.77 -9.21 -20.76
N ASP A 832 33.08 -9.30 -20.97
CA ASP A 832 33.76 -10.56 -21.28
C ASP A 832 33.44 -11.66 -20.25
N GLY A 833 33.00 -12.82 -20.75
CA GLY A 833 32.57 -13.96 -19.92
C GLY A 833 31.29 -13.72 -19.11
N GLY A 834 30.52 -12.68 -19.43
CA GLY A 834 29.26 -12.37 -18.78
C GLY A 834 28.05 -13.02 -19.42
N SER A 835 27.00 -13.20 -18.62
CA SER A 835 25.73 -13.78 -19.05
C SER A 835 24.57 -13.37 -18.16
N ILE A 836 23.36 -13.51 -18.69
CA ILE A 836 22.12 -13.38 -17.95
C ILE A 836 21.15 -14.52 -18.31
N THR A 837 20.50 -15.09 -17.30
CA THR A 837 19.42 -16.07 -17.43
C THR A 837 18.23 -15.62 -16.59
N VAL A 838 17.01 -15.80 -17.07
CA VAL A 838 15.78 -15.45 -16.34
C VAL A 838 15.06 -16.70 -15.88
N VAL A 839 14.70 -16.75 -14.60
CA VAL A 839 13.82 -17.76 -14.01
C VAL A 839 12.49 -17.11 -13.68
N ALA A 840 11.39 -17.63 -14.20
CA ALA A 840 10.03 -17.23 -13.84
C ALA A 840 9.43 -18.22 -12.85
N ARG A 841 8.84 -17.69 -11.77
CA ARG A 841 8.10 -18.45 -10.75
C ARG A 841 6.66 -18.01 -10.71
N ASP A 842 5.76 -18.93 -10.42
CA ASP A 842 4.37 -18.59 -10.07
C ASP A 842 4.27 -18.08 -8.63
N ARG A 843 3.06 -17.71 -8.21
CA ARG A 843 2.78 -17.22 -6.85
C ARG A 843 3.08 -18.21 -5.73
N SER A 844 3.12 -19.52 -6.03
CA SER A 844 3.50 -20.56 -5.06
C SER A 844 5.03 -20.67 -4.88
N GLY A 845 5.81 -19.98 -5.72
CA GLY A 845 7.27 -20.06 -5.78
C GLY A 845 7.78 -21.17 -6.69
N LYS A 846 6.88 -21.94 -7.32
CA LYS A 846 7.23 -23.00 -8.27
C LYS A 846 7.79 -22.37 -9.55
N VAL A 847 8.91 -22.91 -10.02
CA VAL A 847 9.51 -22.50 -11.30
C VAL A 847 8.60 -22.94 -12.45
N ILE A 848 8.16 -21.97 -13.24
CA ILE A 848 7.36 -22.19 -14.45
C ILE A 848 8.19 -21.99 -15.71
N GLY A 849 9.22 -21.13 -15.66
CA GLY A 849 10.05 -20.75 -16.81
C GLY A 849 11.53 -20.69 -16.47
N VAL A 850 12.40 -21.16 -17.36
CA VAL A 850 13.84 -20.86 -17.36
C VAL A 850 14.26 -20.46 -18.77
N SER A 851 14.94 -19.33 -18.91
CA SER A 851 15.39 -18.87 -20.22
C SER A 851 16.62 -19.62 -20.71
N GLU A 852 16.89 -19.50 -22.00
CA GLU A 852 18.23 -19.66 -22.56
C GLU A 852 19.16 -18.59 -21.97
N GLU A 853 20.46 -18.90 -21.94
CA GLU A 853 21.47 -17.93 -21.52
C GLU A 853 21.62 -16.85 -22.60
N MET A 854 21.69 -15.58 -22.19
CA MET A 854 21.81 -14.43 -23.08
C MET A 854 23.13 -13.71 -22.85
N THR A 855 23.77 -13.29 -23.94
CA THR A 855 24.99 -12.48 -23.95
C THR A 855 24.90 -11.39 -25.03
N GLY A 856 25.77 -10.40 -24.97
CA GLY A 856 25.87 -9.29 -25.93
C GLY A 856 25.43 -7.94 -25.36
N ASP A 857 25.09 -7.02 -26.27
CA ASP A 857 24.64 -5.66 -25.98
C ASP A 857 23.35 -5.43 -26.77
N SER A 858 22.23 -5.24 -26.06
CA SER A 858 20.93 -5.00 -26.70
C SER A 858 20.05 -4.11 -25.82
N ILE A 859 19.27 -3.25 -26.46
CA ILE A 859 18.25 -2.43 -25.79
C ILE A 859 16.89 -3.13 -25.73
N GLU A 860 16.66 -4.17 -26.54
CA GLU A 860 15.37 -4.84 -26.70
C GLU A 860 15.54 -6.33 -27.07
N ALA A 861 16.27 -7.11 -26.25
CA ALA A 861 16.50 -8.52 -26.51
C ALA A 861 15.35 -9.41 -26.03
N PRO A 862 14.68 -10.18 -26.91
CA PRO A 862 13.63 -11.10 -26.49
C PRO A 862 14.19 -12.28 -25.69
N VAL A 863 13.60 -12.54 -24.54
CA VAL A 863 13.91 -13.70 -23.71
C VAL A 863 13.31 -14.94 -24.33
N ARG A 864 14.16 -15.94 -24.61
CA ARG A 864 13.74 -17.25 -25.12
C ARG A 864 13.63 -18.24 -23.97
N TRP A 865 12.43 -18.76 -23.75
CA TRP A 865 12.17 -19.74 -22.70
C TRP A 865 12.47 -21.16 -23.20
N LYS A 866 13.11 -21.99 -22.38
CA LYS A 866 13.36 -23.41 -22.67
C LYS A 866 12.08 -24.24 -22.68
N GLN A 867 11.00 -23.70 -22.13
CA GLN A 867 9.66 -24.26 -22.10
C GLN A 867 8.62 -23.19 -22.44
N LYS A 868 7.43 -23.61 -22.86
CA LYS A 868 6.31 -22.68 -23.04
C LYS A 868 5.86 -22.17 -21.67
N ILE A 869 5.75 -20.86 -21.52
CA ILE A 869 5.14 -20.20 -20.35
C ILE A 869 3.99 -19.31 -20.80
N ASP A 870 3.07 -19.04 -19.88
CA ASP A 870 1.98 -18.07 -20.06
C ASP A 870 2.03 -17.08 -18.88
N PRO A 871 2.76 -15.96 -19.02
CA PRO A 871 2.94 -15.00 -17.94
C PRO A 871 1.72 -14.13 -17.69
N VAL A 872 0.74 -14.06 -18.60
CA VAL A 872 -0.48 -13.25 -18.44
C VAL A 872 -1.54 -14.02 -17.67
N ALA A 873 -1.53 -15.35 -17.72
CA ALA A 873 -2.48 -16.20 -16.99
C ALA A 873 -2.27 -16.23 -15.45
N SER A 874 -1.22 -15.60 -14.92
CA SER A 874 -0.91 -15.65 -13.48
C SER A 874 -0.04 -14.47 -13.03
N VAL A 875 0.01 -14.26 -11.72
CA VAL A 875 1.10 -13.53 -11.08
C VAL A 875 2.41 -14.29 -11.29
N ILE A 876 3.47 -13.57 -11.69
CA ILE A 876 4.81 -14.13 -11.90
C ILE A 876 5.87 -13.38 -11.10
N GLN A 877 6.90 -14.07 -10.63
CA GLN A 877 8.10 -13.47 -10.06
C GLN A 877 9.29 -13.79 -10.97
N LEU A 878 10.05 -12.76 -11.35
CA LEU A 878 11.24 -12.93 -12.18
C LEU A 878 12.49 -12.93 -11.31
N GLN A 879 13.39 -13.87 -11.57
CA GLN A 879 14.73 -13.87 -11.02
C GLN A 879 15.74 -13.82 -12.16
N PHE A 880 16.50 -12.73 -12.23
CA PHE A 880 17.59 -12.53 -13.17
C PHE A 880 18.87 -13.05 -12.54
N GLN A 881 19.39 -14.16 -13.05
CA GLN A 881 20.70 -14.69 -12.69
C GLN A 881 21.74 -14.02 -13.57
N MET A 882 22.71 -13.37 -12.95
CA MET A 882 23.55 -12.36 -13.60
C MET A 882 25.03 -12.58 -13.28
N LYS A 883 25.89 -12.46 -14.28
CA LYS A 883 27.35 -12.45 -14.11
C LYS A 883 27.97 -11.50 -15.14
N ASN A 884 28.89 -10.62 -14.71
CA ASN A 884 29.57 -9.67 -15.59
C ASN A 884 28.61 -8.93 -16.54
N VAL A 885 27.46 -8.50 -16.05
CA VAL A 885 26.37 -7.93 -16.86
C VAL A 885 25.77 -6.71 -16.18
N ASP A 886 25.35 -5.75 -16.99
CA ASP A 886 24.53 -4.60 -16.57
C ASP A 886 23.13 -4.78 -17.17
N LEU A 887 22.11 -4.78 -16.31
CA LEU A 887 20.70 -4.81 -16.69
C LEU A 887 20.09 -3.42 -16.44
N TYR A 888 19.52 -2.82 -17.48
CA TYR A 888 19.04 -1.43 -17.45
C TYR A 888 17.51 -1.35 -17.30
N SER A 889 16.77 -2.20 -18.03
CA SER A 889 15.31 -2.22 -18.03
C SER A 889 14.77 -3.56 -18.54
N PHE A 890 13.49 -3.81 -18.28
CA PHE A 890 12.75 -4.92 -18.88
C PHE A 890 11.33 -4.50 -19.24
N GLN A 891 10.71 -5.22 -20.16
CA GLN A 891 9.32 -4.97 -20.59
C GLN A 891 8.67 -6.28 -21.04
N PHE A 892 7.36 -6.41 -20.85
CA PHE A 892 6.57 -7.43 -21.55
C PHE A 892 5.88 -6.79 -22.75
N ARG A 893 5.96 -7.44 -23.91
CA ARG A 893 5.36 -7.01 -25.18
C ARG A 893 4.46 -8.11 -25.73
N GLU A 894 3.52 -7.71 -26.60
CA GLU A 894 2.61 -8.64 -27.29
C GLU A 894 3.36 -9.69 -28.11
#